data_AF-A0A6G9AH82-F1
#
_entry.id   AF-A0A6G9AH82-F1
#
_cell.length_a   1.000
_cell.length_b   1.000
_cell.length_c   1.000
_cell.angle_alpha   90.00
_cell.angle_beta   90.00
_cell.angle_gamma   90.00
#
_symmetry.space_group_name_H-M   'P 1'
#
loop_
_entity.id
_entity.type
_entity.pdbx_description
1 polymer ?
#
loop_
_entity_poly.entity_id
_entity_poly.type
_entity_poly.pdbx_seq_one_letter_code
_entity_poly.pdbx_strand_id
1 'polypeptide(L)'
;MSSLFFWSAWSRIYRSTYLVSLFFVAVSVILFIVAWAQGLGNVVHWNVLSELNELPVTFQTFSDGLLDYAVNSKAYAVSEQFVASAMQIRPGVATAFLIGISIAFILLISAVTRFDQVRYLVSMAALILGLAFFRWEMLEVPGLGGNYLFLILTFVFGSVSYYFHAFRADYPITVRLAVFTLLTIVVAALLGALSPVAFPAMIVVSYGMPVLLVFSVGFIFFIAAEIIAGLVWITSAGKPEGSSPQVSQRRTLGFNNFLIVSFLYLINLALIWLKNTRSIDWDILAISPFILYLTSVMLGIWGFQRLIQQQDAVSFRDSGAYLYTGLALLTTLTMAYAFASANDPLVELFEDVIVYTHLAMGLCFVAYVVINFLPIYQQNLPVYRILYKPKRLELSLFRIVGVVGVVVLLASGGLITFRQGVAGYYNGLGDYYRVSNEPTSANAFYNLALEQEFQNHKSNYSLASLALSQNNQTAAAFYFQQALLKQPNPQDYVGLSQTYLQTDLFFEAVKTLQRGLRAFPGSGELQNNLGYLYARTSVADSAYYYLKAATGNVSRDEVPESNLLAFYARNPSVLAADSTLAKNTAKSTYESYQANALVLLMVAQSQFDRPDTTQPEKPVWLTEPIANQGLSVGRFASLYNYALTNQRSDSSLTATIQRLSTDPVNQDFTDDLLLARAIAEYNRENHVDAFGLMNQLAEGDEQNGAAYRSIAGLWFLEQGLYRRAAETFAYNSDTTSIYYRAVALTKANDLAIAQSFWETASTNDPAVAALKQVLYTERKPETDLEKAFYSTYRLDDLNRGAYWETIKDPSLKTVSGVALANNYLDDLQWRNAQLILSGLPDSDQITPVAVSMRTIAALRLSAFRRSVGSAETMANKTVLPHYQAERAYWLGQTYDRTHQLSKAQQSYQEAIQLAPLNPQIVSAAAQLKRQQKQSREAYDVVVKALPYNDDNAELLKTYINLSLDLSLRDYAENGLEKLRAATTPTDYQAFLTTYQEKLASIENSRQKFLQ
;
A
#
# COMPACT_ATOMS: atom_id res chain seq x y z
N MET A 1 41.32 5.14 37.26
CA MET A 1 40.82 4.28 36.15
C MET A 1 41.17 2.79 36.33
N SER A 2 42.27 2.41 36.98
CA SER A 2 42.66 0.99 37.21
C SER A 2 41.68 0.17 38.08
N SER A 3 40.83 0.81 38.88
CA SER A 3 39.86 0.10 39.75
C SER A 3 38.54 -0.28 39.06
N LEU A 4 38.20 0.32 37.91
CA LEU A 4 36.94 0.04 37.21
C LEU A 4 37.04 -1.21 36.34
N PHE A 5 38.17 -1.39 35.65
CA PHE A 5 38.47 -2.56 34.80
C PHE A 5 39.40 -3.54 35.53
N PHE A 6 38.93 -4.14 36.63
CA PHE A 6 39.75 -5.04 37.45
C PHE A 6 40.31 -6.25 36.67
N TRP A 7 39.65 -6.65 35.58
CA TRP A 7 40.08 -7.73 34.69
C TRP A 7 41.25 -7.33 33.76
N SER A 8 41.68 -6.07 33.76
CA SER A 8 42.88 -5.64 33.03
C SER A 8 44.16 -6.34 33.50
N ALA A 9 44.20 -6.74 34.78
CA ALA A 9 45.28 -7.49 35.39
C ALA A 9 45.25 -9.01 35.13
N TRP A 10 44.25 -9.51 34.38
CA TRP A 10 44.14 -10.94 34.06
C TRP A 10 44.99 -11.30 32.85
N SER A 11 45.40 -12.57 32.76
CA SER A 11 46.08 -13.08 31.56
C SER A 11 45.20 -12.90 30.31
N ARG A 12 45.83 -12.77 29.14
CA ARG A 12 45.15 -12.49 27.86
C ARG A 12 43.96 -13.43 27.58
N ILE A 13 44.12 -14.72 27.87
CA ILE A 13 43.11 -15.76 27.64
C ILE A 13 41.86 -15.52 28.50
N TYR A 14 42.01 -15.49 29.84
CA TYR A 14 40.88 -15.23 30.76
C TYR A 14 40.22 -13.87 30.52
N ARG A 15 41.01 -12.86 30.17
CA ARG A 15 40.47 -11.54 29.81
C ARG A 15 39.60 -11.60 28.56
N SER A 16 40.05 -12.32 27.53
CA SER A 16 39.30 -12.43 26.27
C SER A 16 37.98 -13.17 26.43
N THR A 17 37.95 -14.30 27.14
CA THR A 17 36.73 -15.09 27.33
C THR A 17 35.71 -14.37 28.21
N TYR A 18 36.17 -13.61 29.21
CA TYR A 18 35.27 -12.77 30.00
C TYR A 18 34.71 -11.58 29.21
N LEU A 19 35.52 -10.94 28.35
CA LEU A 19 35.04 -9.89 27.47
C LEU A 19 34.02 -10.42 26.45
N VAL A 20 34.19 -11.65 25.96
CA VAL A 20 33.21 -12.33 25.09
C VAL A 20 31.90 -12.59 25.84
N SER A 21 31.94 -13.04 27.11
CA SER A 21 30.71 -13.24 27.88
C SER A 21 30.01 -11.91 28.20
N LEU A 22 30.76 -10.85 28.52
CA LEU A 22 30.22 -9.50 28.67
C LEU A 22 29.63 -8.96 27.37
N PHE A 23 30.23 -9.27 26.21
CA PHE A 23 29.69 -8.91 24.91
C PHE A 23 28.31 -9.54 24.69
N PHE A 24 28.14 -10.84 24.98
CA PHE A 24 26.82 -11.48 24.87
C PHE A 24 25.79 -10.86 25.82
N VAL A 25 26.18 -10.51 27.06
CA VAL A 25 25.29 -9.78 27.97
C VAL A 25 24.92 -8.41 27.39
N ALA A 26 25.88 -7.65 26.86
CA ALA A 26 25.61 -6.36 26.24
C ALA A 26 24.66 -6.47 25.03
N VAL A 27 24.84 -7.48 24.17
CA VAL A 27 23.92 -7.77 23.06
C VAL A 27 22.52 -8.09 23.59
N SER A 28 22.40 -8.92 24.63
CA SER A 28 21.09 -9.22 25.24
C SER A 28 20.39 -7.98 25.81
N VAL A 29 21.14 -7.04 26.39
CA VAL A 29 20.61 -5.76 26.88
C VAL A 29 20.12 -4.89 25.72
N ILE A 30 20.87 -4.81 24.62
CA ILE A 30 20.43 -4.07 23.42
C ILE A 30 19.15 -4.68 22.86
N LEU A 31 19.11 -6.00 22.69
CA LEU A 31 17.91 -6.71 22.22
C LEU A 31 16.71 -6.48 23.14
N PHE A 32 16.94 -6.52 24.45
CA PHE A 32 15.92 -6.22 25.46
C PHE A 32 15.38 -4.80 25.31
N ILE A 33 16.25 -3.79 25.19
CA ILE A 33 15.83 -2.38 25.03
C ILE A 33 15.08 -2.17 23.72
N VAL A 34 15.53 -2.77 22.62
CA VAL A 34 14.84 -2.68 21.32
C VAL A 34 13.45 -3.32 21.39
N ALA A 35 13.35 -4.54 21.94
CA ALA A 35 12.07 -5.21 22.11
C ALA A 35 11.13 -4.43 23.04
N TRP A 36 11.65 -3.85 24.12
CA TRP A 36 10.89 -3.00 25.03
C TRP A 36 10.37 -1.73 24.35
N ALA A 37 11.20 -1.04 23.55
CA ALA A 37 10.81 0.18 22.84
C ALA A 37 9.75 -0.06 21.76
N GLN A 38 9.78 -1.22 21.08
CA GLN A 38 8.80 -1.56 20.05
C GLN A 38 7.43 -1.99 20.62
N GLY A 39 7.38 -2.49 21.86
CA GLY A 39 6.14 -2.89 22.52
C GLY A 39 5.32 -3.91 21.69
N LEU A 40 4.04 -3.62 21.46
CA LEU A 40 3.17 -4.48 20.65
C LEU A 40 3.60 -4.55 19.16
N GLY A 41 4.34 -3.54 18.68
CA GLY A 41 4.87 -3.48 17.31
C GLY A 41 5.80 -4.64 16.96
N ASN A 42 6.31 -5.39 17.94
CA ASN A 42 7.08 -6.61 17.71
C ASN A 42 6.26 -7.71 17.01
N VAL A 43 4.94 -7.76 17.26
CA VAL A 43 4.06 -8.86 16.81
C VAL A 43 2.85 -8.37 16.01
N VAL A 44 2.33 -7.17 16.27
CA VAL A 44 1.22 -6.58 15.50
C VAL A 44 1.75 -5.43 14.66
N HIS A 45 1.56 -5.52 13.33
CA HIS A 45 2.03 -4.52 12.38
C HIS A 45 0.84 -3.77 11.78
N TRP A 46 1.10 -2.55 11.30
CA TRP A 46 0.13 -1.80 10.52
C TRP A 46 0.15 -2.26 9.07
N ASN A 47 -0.97 -2.80 8.60
CA ASN A 47 -1.24 -3.06 7.20
C ASN A 47 -2.10 -1.92 6.64
N VAL A 48 -2.15 -1.80 5.31
CA VAL A 48 -3.02 -0.84 4.62
C VAL A 48 -4.03 -1.62 3.81
N LEU A 49 -5.31 -1.31 4.00
CA LEU A 49 -6.41 -1.84 3.23
C LEU A 49 -6.92 -0.73 2.32
N SER A 50 -6.85 -0.95 1.01
CA SER A 50 -7.25 0.01 -0.02
C SER A 50 -8.63 -0.36 -0.60
N GLU A 51 -9.43 0.64 -0.89
CA GLU A 51 -10.78 0.52 -1.45
C GLU A 51 -10.91 1.40 -2.70
N LEU A 52 -11.50 0.83 -3.75
CA LEU A 52 -11.84 1.54 -4.99
C LEU A 52 -13.16 2.30 -4.81
N ASN A 53 -13.15 3.59 -5.14
CA ASN A 53 -14.33 4.43 -5.20
C ASN A 53 -14.50 4.93 -6.64
N GLU A 54 -15.63 4.61 -7.24
CA GLU A 54 -15.97 5.08 -8.57
C GLU A 54 -16.42 6.54 -8.56
N LEU A 55 -15.90 7.33 -9.50
CA LEU A 55 -16.21 8.73 -9.69
C LEU A 55 -16.58 9.00 -11.16
N PRO A 56 -17.72 9.65 -11.43
CA PRO A 56 -18.06 10.06 -12.78
C PRO A 56 -17.11 11.17 -13.23
N VAL A 57 -16.50 11.00 -14.40
CA VAL A 57 -15.56 11.96 -14.99
C VAL A 57 -15.83 12.16 -16.47
N THR A 58 -15.51 13.35 -16.96
CA THR A 58 -15.39 13.62 -18.39
C THR A 58 -13.92 13.53 -18.76
N PHE A 59 -13.51 12.48 -19.49
CA PHE A 59 -12.10 12.25 -19.82
C PHE A 59 -11.69 12.86 -21.17
N GLN A 60 -12.67 13.12 -22.05
CA GLN A 60 -12.44 13.75 -23.34
C GLN A 60 -13.60 14.72 -23.65
N THR A 61 -13.26 15.87 -24.22
CA THR A 61 -14.22 16.82 -24.78
C THR A 61 -13.80 17.21 -26.20
N PHE A 62 -14.78 17.39 -27.09
CA PHE A 62 -14.55 17.90 -28.44
C PHE A 62 -15.72 18.80 -28.87
N SER A 63 -15.47 19.66 -29.86
CA SER A 63 -16.46 20.62 -30.36
C SER A 63 -16.44 20.66 -31.87
N ASP A 64 -17.62 20.75 -32.47
CA ASP A 64 -17.79 20.99 -33.91
C ASP A 64 -17.95 22.49 -34.25
N GLY A 65 -17.82 23.36 -33.23
CA GLY A 65 -17.97 24.80 -33.35
C GLY A 65 -19.42 25.31 -33.22
N LEU A 66 -20.42 24.42 -33.25
CA LEU A 66 -21.82 24.73 -32.94
C LEU A 66 -22.26 24.06 -31.63
N LEU A 67 -21.82 22.83 -31.38
CA LEU A 67 -22.14 22.01 -30.23
C LEU A 67 -20.86 21.46 -29.60
N ASP A 68 -20.88 21.35 -28.28
CA ASP A 68 -19.81 20.74 -27.48
C ASP A 68 -20.24 19.36 -26.98
N TYR A 69 -19.32 18.40 -27.06
CA TYR A 69 -19.54 17.01 -26.72
C TYR A 69 -18.63 16.61 -25.56
N ALA A 70 -19.22 16.02 -24.53
CA ALA A 70 -18.52 15.50 -23.37
C ALA A 70 -18.58 13.96 -23.37
N VAL A 71 -17.42 13.32 -23.49
CA VAL A 71 -17.31 11.87 -23.38
C VAL A 71 -17.10 11.51 -21.91
N ASN A 72 -18.15 10.94 -21.32
CA ASN A 72 -18.20 10.61 -19.90
C ASN A 72 -17.81 9.15 -19.68
N SER A 73 -17.11 8.89 -18.58
CA SER A 73 -16.78 7.56 -18.08
C SER A 73 -16.68 7.59 -16.55
N LYS A 74 -16.32 6.47 -15.94
CA LYS A 74 -15.89 6.39 -14.53
C LYS A 74 -14.37 6.47 -14.44
N ALA A 75 -13.87 7.03 -13.33
CA ALA A 75 -12.49 6.96 -12.86
C ALA A 75 -12.46 6.44 -11.41
N TYR A 76 -11.30 5.99 -10.95
CA TYR A 76 -11.17 5.34 -9.65
C TYR A 76 -10.36 6.17 -8.66
N ALA A 77 -10.99 6.64 -7.58
CA ALA A 77 -10.28 7.15 -6.42
C ALA A 77 -10.07 6.04 -5.39
N VAL A 78 -8.86 5.96 -4.84
CA VAL A 78 -8.46 4.98 -3.83
C VAL A 78 -8.57 5.61 -2.45
N SER A 79 -9.32 4.99 -1.55
CA SER A 79 -9.33 5.34 -0.14
C SER A 79 -8.74 4.21 0.70
N GLU A 80 -7.95 4.55 1.70
CA GLU A 80 -7.10 3.60 2.41
C GLU A 80 -7.28 3.74 3.93
N GLN A 81 -7.27 2.60 4.62
CA GLN A 81 -7.29 2.58 6.08
C GLN A 81 -6.16 1.71 6.61
N PHE A 82 -5.63 2.09 7.76
CA PHE A 82 -4.71 1.26 8.51
C PHE A 82 -5.48 0.13 9.18
N VAL A 83 -5.00 -1.08 9.03
CA VAL A 83 -5.56 -2.28 9.63
C VAL A 83 -4.50 -2.89 10.53
N ALA A 84 -4.87 -3.21 11.77
CA ALA A 84 -3.98 -3.95 12.64
C ALA A 84 -3.88 -5.40 12.14
N SER A 85 -2.66 -5.90 11.92
CA SER A 85 -2.47 -7.29 11.50
C SER A 85 -2.97 -8.26 12.57
N ALA A 86 -3.33 -9.49 12.18
CA ALA A 86 -3.35 -10.58 13.15
C ALA A 86 -2.01 -10.64 13.90
N MET A 87 -2.02 -11.02 15.18
CA MET A 87 -0.79 -11.10 15.96
C MET A 87 0.15 -12.10 15.31
N GLN A 88 1.32 -11.67 14.85
CA GLN A 88 2.25 -12.54 14.15
C GLN A 88 3.13 -13.27 15.16
N ILE A 89 3.27 -14.60 15.00
CA ILE A 89 4.25 -15.37 15.76
C ILE A 89 5.42 -15.65 14.84
N ARG A 90 6.62 -15.34 15.32
CA ARG A 90 7.87 -15.50 14.57
C ARG A 90 8.73 -16.61 15.20
N PRO A 91 8.70 -17.85 14.67
CA PRO A 91 9.52 -18.95 15.20
C PRO A 91 11.03 -18.69 15.23
N GLY A 92 11.52 -17.82 14.34
CA GLY A 92 12.91 -17.39 14.32
C GLY A 92 13.33 -16.69 15.62
N VAL A 93 12.44 -15.95 16.27
CA VAL A 93 12.73 -15.28 17.56
C VAL A 93 12.93 -16.31 18.67
N ALA A 94 12.09 -17.35 18.72
CA ALA A 94 12.25 -18.46 19.68
C ALA A 94 13.56 -19.24 19.42
N THR A 95 13.95 -19.41 18.15
CA THR A 95 15.22 -20.04 17.77
C THR A 95 16.42 -19.21 18.24
N ALA A 96 16.42 -17.90 17.99
CA ALA A 96 17.46 -16.99 18.47
C ALA A 96 17.54 -16.97 20.01
N PHE A 97 16.38 -16.99 20.68
CA PHE A 97 16.31 -17.07 22.13
C PHE A 97 16.89 -18.38 22.68
N LEU A 98 16.56 -19.53 22.08
CA LEU A 98 17.13 -20.83 22.46
C LEU A 98 18.64 -20.88 22.29
N ILE A 99 19.18 -20.30 21.21
CA ILE A 99 20.63 -20.16 21.01
C ILE A 99 21.25 -19.34 22.15
N GLY A 100 20.64 -18.21 22.50
CA GLY A 100 21.10 -17.36 23.60
C GLY A 100 21.06 -18.06 24.97
N ILE A 101 19.97 -18.79 25.28
CA ILE A 101 19.88 -19.62 26.50
C ILE A 101 20.94 -20.73 26.49
N SER A 102 21.21 -21.32 25.34
CA SER A 102 22.25 -22.36 25.20
C SER A 102 23.64 -21.80 25.54
N ILE A 103 23.94 -20.57 25.11
CA ILE A 103 25.18 -19.86 25.50
C ILE A 103 25.20 -19.61 27.01
N ALA A 104 24.09 -19.15 27.59
CA ALA A 104 23.98 -18.97 29.04
C ALA A 104 24.21 -20.29 29.79
N PHE A 105 23.60 -21.39 29.34
CA PHE A 105 23.78 -22.72 29.91
C PHE A 105 25.24 -23.18 29.84
N ILE A 106 25.93 -22.96 28.72
CA ILE A 106 27.37 -23.25 28.57
C ILE A 106 28.20 -22.48 29.62
N LEU A 107 27.92 -21.19 29.82
CA LEU A 107 28.61 -20.37 30.84
C LEU A 107 28.35 -20.93 32.25
N LEU A 108 27.10 -21.28 32.56
CA LEU A 108 26.70 -21.81 33.87
C LEU A 108 27.33 -23.17 34.16
N ILE A 109 27.17 -24.16 33.27
CA ILE A 109 27.71 -25.51 33.49
C ILE A 109 29.24 -25.48 33.57
N SER A 110 29.90 -24.65 32.75
CA SER A 110 31.35 -24.46 32.83
C SER A 110 31.77 -23.86 34.17
N ALA A 111 31.04 -22.89 34.71
CA ALA A 111 31.33 -22.29 36.00
C ALA A 111 31.16 -23.28 37.17
N VAL A 112 30.08 -24.07 37.13
CA VAL A 112 29.72 -25.02 38.20
C VAL A 112 30.77 -26.10 38.39
N THR A 113 31.40 -26.58 37.31
CA THR A 113 32.47 -27.61 37.40
C THR A 113 33.69 -27.19 38.23
N ARG A 114 33.85 -25.91 38.59
CA ARG A 114 34.94 -25.37 39.42
C ARG A 114 34.58 -25.21 40.90
N PHE A 115 33.35 -25.54 41.28
CA PHE A 115 32.90 -25.47 42.66
C PHE A 115 33.51 -26.57 43.54
N ASP A 116 33.46 -26.35 44.85
CA ASP A 116 33.68 -27.40 45.83
C ASP A 116 32.59 -28.48 45.73
N GLN A 117 32.82 -29.63 46.34
CA GLN A 117 31.95 -30.80 46.18
C GLN A 117 30.48 -30.51 46.52
N VAL A 118 30.22 -29.78 47.62
CA VAL A 118 28.85 -29.48 48.06
C VAL A 118 28.15 -28.53 47.09
N ARG A 119 28.79 -27.41 46.72
CA ARG A 119 28.16 -26.45 45.81
C ARG A 119 28.05 -27.01 44.39
N TYR A 120 28.98 -27.87 43.97
CA TYR A 120 28.88 -28.59 42.70
C TYR A 120 27.63 -29.48 42.70
N LEU A 121 27.44 -30.33 43.72
CA LEU A 121 26.28 -31.22 43.79
C LEU A 121 24.96 -30.46 43.83
N VAL A 122 24.86 -29.40 44.63
CA VAL A 122 23.65 -28.56 44.69
C VAL A 122 23.38 -27.87 43.35
N SER A 123 24.40 -27.29 42.73
CA SER A 123 24.24 -26.57 41.46
C SER A 123 23.91 -27.51 40.31
N MET A 124 24.55 -28.68 40.26
CA MET A 124 24.26 -29.70 39.26
C MET A 124 22.86 -30.29 39.47
N ALA A 125 22.43 -30.53 40.71
CA ALA A 125 21.06 -30.96 41.00
C ALA A 125 20.03 -29.93 40.48
N ALA A 126 20.28 -28.63 40.68
CA ALA A 126 19.42 -27.57 40.14
C ALA A 126 19.41 -27.54 38.61
N LEU A 127 20.56 -27.73 37.94
CA LEU A 127 20.64 -27.79 36.48
C LEU A 127 19.95 -29.05 35.91
N ILE A 128 20.10 -30.20 36.55
CA ILE A 128 19.43 -31.46 36.15
C ILE A 128 17.92 -31.34 36.33
N LEU A 129 17.47 -30.82 37.47
CA LEU A 129 16.06 -30.55 37.71
C LEU A 129 15.52 -29.58 36.65
N GLY A 130 16.27 -28.52 36.36
CA GLY A 130 15.96 -27.58 35.29
C GLY A 130 15.78 -28.27 33.93
N LEU A 131 16.73 -29.13 33.54
CA LEU A 131 16.64 -29.91 32.30
C LEU A 131 15.39 -30.81 32.25
N ALA A 132 14.91 -31.35 33.37
CA ALA A 132 13.75 -32.25 33.40
C ALA A 132 12.44 -31.55 32.98
N PHE A 133 12.28 -30.27 33.27
CA PHE A 133 11.04 -29.52 33.00
C PHE A 133 10.92 -29.02 31.55
N PHE A 134 11.98 -29.09 30.74
CA PHE A 134 11.93 -28.72 29.32
C PHE A 134 11.07 -29.68 28.46
N ARG A 135 10.56 -30.77 29.06
CA ARG A 135 9.71 -31.78 28.40
C ARG A 135 10.25 -32.24 27.04
N TRP A 136 11.48 -32.75 27.06
CA TRP A 136 12.19 -33.21 25.86
C TRP A 136 11.43 -34.29 25.07
N GLU A 137 10.52 -35.03 25.71
CA GLU A 137 9.63 -35.99 25.08
C GLU A 137 8.75 -35.38 23.98
N MET A 138 8.45 -34.08 24.06
CA MET A 138 7.61 -33.37 23.09
C MET A 138 8.32 -33.13 21.75
N LEU A 139 9.64 -33.36 21.66
CA LEU A 139 10.36 -33.33 20.38
C LEU A 139 10.11 -34.58 19.53
N GLU A 140 9.40 -35.59 20.05
CA GLU A 140 8.98 -36.80 19.33
C GLU A 140 10.12 -37.51 18.58
N VAL A 141 11.33 -37.50 19.15
CA VAL A 141 12.50 -38.12 18.51
C VAL A 141 12.27 -39.63 18.36
N PRO A 142 12.36 -40.19 17.13
CA PRO A 142 12.05 -41.59 16.88
C PRO A 142 12.87 -42.54 17.76
N GLY A 143 12.19 -43.47 18.43
CA GLY A 143 12.83 -44.46 19.32
C GLY A 143 13.23 -43.93 20.70
N LEU A 144 13.06 -42.64 20.99
CA LEU A 144 13.39 -41.99 22.26
C LEU A 144 12.15 -41.37 22.95
N GLY A 145 11.05 -42.13 23.01
CA GLY A 145 9.80 -41.69 23.65
C GLY A 145 9.88 -41.58 25.18
N GLY A 146 8.98 -40.83 25.81
CA GLY A 146 8.97 -40.60 27.26
C GLY A 146 10.25 -39.92 27.76
N ASN A 147 10.71 -40.24 28.97
CA ASN A 147 11.81 -39.51 29.62
C ASN A 147 13.22 -39.91 29.14
N TYR A 148 13.36 -40.78 28.13
CA TYR A 148 14.68 -41.29 27.69
C TYR A 148 15.60 -40.19 27.16
N LEU A 149 15.08 -39.26 26.35
CA LEU A 149 15.90 -38.18 25.80
C LEU A 149 16.46 -37.28 26.92
N PHE A 150 15.64 -36.93 27.91
CA PHE A 150 16.08 -36.22 29.11
C PHE A 150 17.20 -36.97 29.86
N LEU A 151 17.06 -38.28 30.05
CA LEU A 151 18.06 -39.09 30.76
C LEU A 151 19.38 -39.14 30.00
N ILE A 152 19.35 -39.27 28.67
CA ILE A 152 20.54 -39.24 27.81
C ILE A 152 21.24 -37.88 27.92
N LEU A 153 20.50 -36.77 27.77
CA LEU A 153 21.07 -35.43 27.87
C LEU A 153 21.68 -35.18 29.26
N THR A 154 20.97 -35.60 30.31
CA THR A 154 21.45 -35.50 31.69
C THR A 154 22.72 -36.32 31.92
N PHE A 155 22.76 -37.56 31.40
CA PHE A 155 23.95 -38.40 31.47
C PHE A 155 25.12 -37.77 30.73
N VAL A 156 24.91 -37.33 29.49
CA VAL A 156 25.97 -36.76 28.65
C VAL A 156 26.54 -35.47 29.25
N PHE A 157 25.70 -34.47 29.58
CA PHE A 157 26.17 -33.23 30.19
C PHE A 157 26.69 -33.46 31.63
N GLY A 158 26.04 -34.33 32.39
CA GLY A 158 26.41 -34.65 33.78
C GLY A 158 27.73 -35.39 33.89
N SER A 159 28.00 -36.39 33.04
CA SER A 159 29.26 -37.13 33.03
C SER A 159 30.43 -36.24 32.60
N VAL A 160 30.26 -35.40 31.58
CA VAL A 160 31.31 -34.44 31.16
C VAL A 160 31.57 -33.39 32.23
N SER A 161 30.52 -32.89 32.87
CA SER A 161 30.61 -31.97 34.01
C SER A 161 31.36 -32.61 35.19
N TYR A 162 31.00 -33.85 35.55
CA TYR A 162 31.66 -34.58 36.64
C TYR A 162 33.11 -34.91 36.31
N TYR A 163 33.44 -35.21 35.04
CA TYR A 163 34.81 -35.42 34.60
C TYR A 163 35.71 -34.21 34.87
N PHE A 164 35.25 -33.00 34.52
CA PHE A 164 35.98 -31.75 34.79
C PHE A 164 36.02 -31.38 36.27
N HIS A 165 35.02 -31.82 37.06
CA HIS A 165 34.99 -31.57 38.49
C HIS A 165 35.94 -32.51 39.26
N ALA A 166 35.85 -33.82 39.04
CA ALA A 166 36.50 -34.84 39.87
C ALA A 166 37.87 -35.29 39.33
N PHE A 167 38.03 -35.44 38.01
CA PHE A 167 39.24 -36.04 37.42
C PHE A 167 40.20 -34.99 36.82
N ARG A 168 39.66 -33.92 36.22
CA ARG A 168 40.45 -32.88 35.54
C ARG A 168 40.11 -31.47 36.05
N ALA A 169 40.23 -31.29 37.37
CA ALA A 169 40.06 -30.00 38.04
C ALA A 169 41.11 -28.95 37.60
N ASP A 170 42.24 -29.39 37.06
CA ASP A 170 43.37 -28.59 36.59
C ASP A 170 43.05 -27.79 35.32
N TYR A 171 42.24 -28.33 34.39
CA TYR A 171 42.01 -27.69 33.10
C TYR A 171 41.32 -26.32 33.19
N PRO A 172 41.83 -25.30 32.47
CA PRO A 172 41.33 -23.93 32.56
C PRO A 172 39.89 -23.82 32.03
N ILE A 173 39.20 -22.75 32.44
CA ILE A 173 37.79 -22.51 32.08
C ILE A 173 37.56 -22.46 30.57
N THR A 174 38.56 -22.06 29.79
CA THR A 174 38.47 -21.96 28.33
C THR A 174 38.30 -23.31 27.64
N VAL A 175 38.98 -24.34 28.13
CA VAL A 175 38.84 -25.71 27.62
C VAL A 175 37.44 -26.24 27.95
N ARG A 176 36.95 -25.95 29.16
CA ARG A 176 35.59 -26.33 29.60
C ARG A 176 34.53 -25.69 28.72
N LEU A 177 34.63 -24.37 28.50
CA LEU A 177 33.75 -23.62 27.59
C LEU A 177 33.77 -24.23 26.19
N ALA A 178 34.95 -24.50 25.62
CA ALA A 178 35.05 -25.09 24.27
C ALA A 178 34.40 -26.48 24.18
N VAL A 179 34.60 -27.34 25.18
CA VAL A 179 34.01 -28.69 25.21
C VAL A 179 32.49 -28.62 25.36
N PHE A 180 31.98 -27.78 26.27
CA PHE A 180 30.53 -27.62 26.41
C PHE A 180 29.90 -26.94 25.19
N THR A 181 30.57 -25.98 24.54
CA THR A 181 30.11 -25.41 23.27
C THR A 181 30.02 -26.48 22.18
N LEU A 182 31.06 -27.27 21.98
CA LEU A 182 31.05 -28.36 20.99
C LEU A 182 29.94 -29.37 21.31
N LEU A 183 29.80 -29.76 22.57
CA LEU A 183 28.78 -30.70 23.00
C LEU A 183 27.37 -30.18 22.72
N THR A 184 27.09 -28.92 23.07
CA THR A 184 25.79 -28.29 22.81
C THR A 184 25.50 -28.14 21.32
N ILE A 185 26.50 -27.83 20.49
CA ILE A 185 26.34 -27.76 19.02
C ILE A 185 25.98 -29.14 18.46
N VAL A 186 26.67 -30.20 18.89
CA VAL A 186 26.39 -31.58 18.44
C VAL A 186 24.97 -32.00 18.85
N VAL A 187 24.58 -31.73 20.10
CA VAL A 187 23.22 -32.01 20.59
C VAL A 187 22.18 -31.24 19.78
N ALA A 188 22.37 -29.93 19.57
CA ALA A 188 21.45 -29.11 18.79
C ALA A 188 21.31 -29.59 17.34
N ALA A 189 22.43 -29.96 16.70
CA ALA A 189 22.43 -30.49 15.34
C ALA A 189 21.71 -31.85 15.24
N LEU A 190 21.94 -32.75 16.20
CA LEU A 190 21.26 -34.05 16.27
C LEU A 190 19.76 -33.88 16.50
N LEU A 191 19.35 -33.06 17.47
CA LEU A 191 17.94 -32.82 17.76
C LEU A 191 17.23 -32.15 16.58
N GLY A 192 17.88 -31.19 15.93
CA GLY A 192 17.34 -30.53 14.73
C GLY A 192 17.19 -31.48 13.53
N ALA A 193 18.04 -32.49 13.41
CA ALA A 193 17.98 -33.47 12.32
C ALA A 193 17.02 -34.64 12.59
N LEU A 194 16.82 -35.00 13.87
CA LEU A 194 16.05 -36.20 14.26
C LEU A 194 14.61 -35.90 14.70
N SER A 195 14.28 -34.68 15.11
CA SER A 195 12.92 -34.32 15.55
C SER A 195 11.99 -34.14 14.35
N PRO A 196 10.83 -34.82 14.30
CA PRO A 196 9.83 -34.62 13.24
C PRO A 196 8.95 -33.38 13.45
N VAL A 197 9.08 -32.70 14.59
CA VAL A 197 8.20 -31.62 15.03
C VAL A 197 8.50 -30.32 14.28
N ALA A 198 7.46 -29.62 13.85
CA ALA A 198 7.59 -28.30 13.27
C ALA A 198 8.06 -27.28 14.34
N PHE A 199 9.13 -26.54 14.04
CA PHE A 199 9.68 -25.50 14.94
C PHE A 199 10.13 -26.02 16.33
N PRO A 200 11.11 -26.95 16.40
CA PRO A 200 11.54 -27.58 17.65
C PRO A 200 12.13 -26.61 18.67
N ALA A 201 12.61 -25.44 18.25
CA ALA A 201 13.08 -24.44 19.21
C ALA A 201 11.93 -23.81 20.02
N MET A 202 10.78 -23.61 19.40
CA MET A 202 9.62 -22.98 20.04
C MET A 202 9.02 -23.91 21.09
N ILE A 203 8.91 -25.21 20.80
CA ILE A 203 8.39 -26.19 21.76
C ILE A 203 9.28 -26.28 23.01
N VAL A 204 10.61 -26.36 22.83
CA VAL A 204 11.59 -26.43 23.93
C VAL A 204 11.53 -25.16 24.78
N VAL A 205 11.45 -23.98 24.15
CA VAL A 205 11.31 -22.71 24.86
C VAL A 205 10.00 -22.66 25.64
N SER A 206 8.86 -22.94 24.99
CA SER A 206 7.53 -22.81 25.60
C SER A 206 7.34 -23.76 26.79
N TYR A 207 7.73 -25.03 26.66
CA TYR A 207 7.69 -25.98 27.79
C TYR A 207 8.75 -25.67 28.86
N GLY A 208 9.93 -25.15 28.46
CA GLY A 208 11.01 -24.78 29.37
C GLY A 208 10.79 -23.47 30.16
N MET A 209 9.79 -22.66 29.79
CA MET A 209 9.53 -21.35 30.41
C MET A 209 9.47 -21.36 31.95
N PRO A 210 8.81 -22.32 32.63
CA PRO A 210 8.75 -22.33 34.09
C PRO A 210 10.14 -22.33 34.74
N VAL A 211 11.10 -23.09 34.17
CA VAL A 211 12.47 -23.14 34.67
C VAL A 211 13.23 -21.85 34.38
N LEU A 212 13.06 -21.31 33.18
CA LEU A 212 13.68 -20.04 32.81
C LEU A 212 13.21 -18.92 33.74
N LEU A 213 11.94 -18.91 34.12
CA LEU A 213 11.39 -17.99 35.12
C LEU A 213 11.99 -18.21 36.50
N VAL A 214 12.09 -19.45 37.00
CA VAL A 214 12.69 -19.75 38.31
C VAL A 214 14.14 -19.28 38.40
N PHE A 215 14.97 -19.58 37.40
CA PHE A 215 16.35 -19.09 37.37
C PHE A 215 16.43 -17.57 37.26
N SER A 216 15.53 -16.96 36.47
CA SER A 216 15.48 -15.51 36.30
C SER A 216 15.10 -14.79 37.59
N VAL A 217 14.02 -15.23 38.25
CA VAL A 217 13.57 -14.73 39.56
C VAL A 217 14.66 -14.92 40.61
N GLY A 218 15.31 -16.09 40.64
CA GLY A 218 16.42 -16.36 41.55
C GLY A 218 17.60 -15.42 41.34
N PHE A 219 17.94 -15.08 40.09
CA PHE A 219 18.98 -14.11 39.79
C PHE A 219 18.58 -12.67 40.15
N ILE A 220 17.32 -12.28 39.88
CA ILE A 220 16.81 -10.95 40.28
C ILE A 220 16.88 -10.79 41.81
N PHE A 221 16.42 -11.80 42.55
CA PHE A 221 16.55 -11.85 44.00
C PHE A 221 18.01 -11.72 44.46
N PHE A 222 18.94 -12.39 43.77
CA PHE A 222 20.36 -12.34 44.07
C PHE A 222 20.95 -10.93 43.93
N ILE A 223 20.57 -10.18 42.90
CA ILE A 223 21.10 -8.83 42.62
C ILE A 223 20.27 -7.69 43.25
N ALA A 224 19.16 -8.00 43.92
CA ALA A 224 18.24 -7.00 44.47
C ALA A 224 18.88 -6.02 45.48
N ALA A 225 19.93 -6.45 46.19
CA ALA A 225 20.66 -5.61 47.14
C ALA A 225 21.72 -4.69 46.50
N GLU A 226 22.02 -4.85 45.21
CA GLU A 226 23.17 -4.19 44.57
C GLU A 226 23.04 -2.67 44.48
N ILE A 227 21.82 -2.15 44.30
CA ILE A 227 21.59 -0.70 44.31
C ILE A 227 21.96 -0.12 45.67
N ILE A 228 21.54 -0.76 46.77
CA ILE A 228 21.84 -0.29 48.13
C ILE A 228 23.32 -0.47 48.45
N ALA A 229 23.95 -1.56 48.00
CA ALA A 229 25.40 -1.72 48.08
C ALA A 229 26.15 -0.61 47.32
N GLY A 230 25.63 -0.20 46.16
CA GLY A 230 26.08 0.97 45.40
C GLY A 230 25.93 2.28 46.19
N LEU A 231 24.81 2.48 46.88
CA LEU A 231 24.59 3.64 47.76
C LEU A 231 25.58 3.67 48.93
N VAL A 232 25.90 2.52 49.54
CA VAL A 232 26.96 2.42 50.56
C VAL A 232 28.30 2.83 49.96
N TRP A 233 28.62 2.40 48.74
CA TRP A 233 29.84 2.83 48.06
C TRP A 233 29.87 4.34 47.84
N ILE A 234 28.82 4.94 47.29
CA ILE A 234 28.75 6.40 47.05
C ILE A 234 28.91 7.17 48.36
N THR A 235 28.26 6.73 49.44
CA THR A 235 28.21 7.51 50.67
C THR A 235 29.39 7.28 51.63
N SER A 236 30.15 6.19 51.45
CA SER A 236 31.37 5.87 52.21
C SER A 236 32.68 6.01 51.43
N ALA A 237 32.65 6.14 50.09
CA ALA A 237 33.82 6.44 49.28
C ALA A 237 34.11 7.95 49.33
N GLY A 238 34.92 8.39 50.31
CA GLY A 238 35.27 9.80 50.45
C GLY A 238 35.99 10.37 49.22
N LYS A 239 35.66 11.61 48.82
CA LYS A 239 36.31 12.36 47.72
C LYS A 239 37.62 13.01 48.22
N PRO A 240 38.69 13.08 47.39
CA PRO A 240 39.84 13.92 47.70
C PRO A 240 39.45 15.39 47.55
N GLU A 241 39.67 16.20 48.60
CA GLU A 241 39.71 17.67 48.46
C GLU A 241 41.05 18.08 47.82
N GLY A 242 41.08 19.27 47.23
CA GLY A 242 42.06 19.74 46.26
C GLY A 242 43.55 19.64 46.64
N SER A 243 44.36 20.00 45.65
CA SER A 243 45.82 19.94 45.55
C SER A 243 46.60 20.56 46.74
N SER A 244 46.68 19.85 47.86
CA SER A 244 47.61 20.15 48.97
C SER A 244 48.16 18.85 49.57
N PRO A 245 49.49 18.67 49.73
CA PRO A 245 50.11 17.41 50.10
C PRO A 245 50.25 17.23 51.62
N GLN A 246 49.22 17.56 52.41
CA GLN A 246 49.16 17.21 53.83
C GLN A 246 47.81 16.57 54.16
N VAL A 247 47.91 15.46 54.91
CA VAL A 247 46.87 14.52 55.35
C VAL A 247 45.58 15.24 55.78
N SER A 248 44.68 15.49 54.83
CA SER A 248 43.36 16.08 55.07
C SER A 248 42.27 15.02 54.89
N GLN A 249 41.35 15.01 55.86
CA GLN A 249 40.27 14.04 56.02
C GLN A 249 39.41 13.96 54.75
N ARG A 250 39.28 12.76 54.17
CA ARG A 250 38.33 12.51 53.07
C ARG A 250 36.91 12.75 53.57
N ARG A 251 36.21 13.76 53.04
CA ARG A 251 34.82 14.04 53.41
C ARG A 251 33.91 12.99 52.77
N THR A 252 33.36 12.10 53.59
CA THR A 252 32.31 11.15 53.21
C THR A 252 30.95 11.83 53.26
N LEU A 253 29.99 11.42 52.42
CA LEU A 253 28.59 11.87 52.54
C LEU A 253 27.98 11.43 53.87
N GLY A 254 28.47 10.34 54.47
CA GLY A 254 28.13 9.93 55.83
C GLY A 254 26.83 9.14 55.94
N PHE A 255 26.56 8.63 57.14
CA PHE A 255 25.50 7.65 57.40
C PHE A 255 24.08 8.21 57.21
N ASN A 256 23.85 9.48 57.58
CA ASN A 256 22.52 10.09 57.44
C ASN A 256 22.10 10.19 55.96
N ASN A 257 23.03 10.56 55.08
CA ASN A 257 22.76 10.62 53.65
C ASN A 257 22.52 9.23 53.06
N PHE A 258 23.19 8.18 53.57
CA PHE A 258 22.87 6.80 53.20
C PHE A 258 21.43 6.43 53.56
N LEU A 259 20.97 6.74 54.78
CA LEU A 259 19.60 6.46 55.20
C LEU A 259 18.57 7.24 54.37
N ILE A 260 18.80 8.53 54.13
CA ILE A 260 17.87 9.38 53.35
C ILE A 260 17.73 8.84 51.92
N VAL A 261 18.83 8.60 51.22
CA VAL A 261 18.78 8.13 49.81
C VAL A 261 18.22 6.71 49.72
N SER A 262 18.55 5.83 50.68
CA SER A 262 17.96 4.48 50.73
C SER A 262 16.47 4.53 51.04
N PHE A 263 16.03 5.43 51.92
CA PHE A 263 14.61 5.65 52.19
C PHE A 263 13.87 6.13 50.95
N LEU A 264 14.40 7.12 50.22
CA LEU A 264 13.82 7.60 48.96
C LEU A 264 13.71 6.50 47.89
N TYR A 265 14.71 5.63 47.80
CA TYR A 265 14.68 4.47 46.92
C TYR A 265 13.60 3.45 47.33
N LEU A 266 13.54 3.09 48.62
CA LEU A 266 12.59 2.10 49.13
C LEU A 266 11.14 2.62 49.12
N ILE A 267 10.91 3.90 49.43
CA ILE A 267 9.57 4.48 49.36
C ILE A 267 9.08 4.53 47.90
N ASN A 268 9.96 4.81 46.93
CA ASN A 268 9.60 4.73 45.52
C ASN A 268 9.16 3.31 45.12
N LEU A 269 9.88 2.27 45.57
CA LEU A 269 9.48 0.88 45.35
C LEU A 269 8.17 0.52 46.06
N ALA A 270 7.96 0.99 47.28
CA ALA A 270 6.72 0.78 48.02
C ALA A 270 5.52 1.45 47.33
N LEU A 271 5.72 2.63 46.75
CA LEU A 271 4.71 3.34 45.97
C LEU A 271 4.36 2.59 44.67
N ILE A 272 5.35 2.01 43.97
CA ILE A 272 5.11 1.16 42.81
C ILE A 272 4.33 -0.09 43.21
N TRP A 273 4.71 -0.75 44.31
CA TRP A 273 3.98 -1.90 44.83
C TRP A 273 2.51 -1.56 45.13
N LEU A 274 2.23 -0.45 45.82
CA LEU A 274 0.86 0.01 46.13
C LEU A 274 0.04 0.35 44.88
N LYS A 275 0.70 0.86 43.82
CA LYS A 275 0.08 1.09 42.51
C LYS A 275 -0.26 -0.24 41.83
N ASN A 276 0.67 -1.19 41.80
CA ASN A 276 0.47 -2.50 41.17
C ASN A 276 -0.65 -3.31 41.87
N THR A 277 -0.78 -3.18 43.19
CA THR A 277 -1.89 -3.79 43.95
C THR A 277 -3.21 -2.99 43.88
N ARG A 278 -3.28 -1.95 43.04
CA ARG A 278 -4.44 -1.04 42.87
C ARG A 278 -4.95 -0.46 44.20
N SER A 279 -4.05 -0.26 45.16
CA SER A 279 -4.38 0.36 46.45
C SER A 279 -4.36 1.89 46.37
N ILE A 280 -3.66 2.44 45.36
CA ILE A 280 -3.52 3.88 45.10
C ILE A 280 -3.55 4.10 43.57
N ASP A 281 -4.28 5.12 43.11
CA ASP A 281 -4.43 5.50 41.69
C ASP A 281 -3.59 6.74 41.30
N TRP A 282 -2.51 7.02 42.03
CA TRP A 282 -1.68 8.20 41.78
C TRP A 282 -0.82 8.04 40.53
N ASP A 283 -0.74 9.10 39.73
CA ASP A 283 0.24 9.22 38.65
C ASP A 283 1.61 9.59 39.22
N ILE A 284 2.28 8.57 39.74
CA ILE A 284 3.63 8.69 40.30
C ILE A 284 4.62 8.64 39.14
N LEU A 285 5.56 9.59 39.12
CA LEU A 285 6.77 9.56 38.29
C LEU A 285 7.68 8.42 38.76
N ALA A 286 7.24 7.18 38.52
CA ALA A 286 7.92 5.97 38.93
C ALA A 286 9.00 5.60 37.92
N ILE A 287 10.22 5.37 38.41
CA ILE A 287 11.29 4.77 37.60
C ILE A 287 10.83 3.35 37.22
N SER A 288 10.84 3.04 35.92
CA SER A 288 10.49 1.70 35.44
C SER A 288 11.31 0.62 36.16
N PRO A 289 10.67 -0.46 36.67
CA PRO A 289 11.37 -1.56 37.32
C PRO A 289 12.46 -2.20 36.44
N PHE A 290 12.29 -2.21 35.12
CA PHE A 290 13.31 -2.70 34.19
C PHE A 290 14.61 -1.87 34.21
N ILE A 291 14.53 -0.55 34.46
CA ILE A 291 15.71 0.30 34.65
C ILE A 291 16.43 -0.06 35.96
N LEU A 292 15.68 -0.39 37.01
CA LEU A 292 16.25 -0.86 38.29
C LEU A 292 16.97 -2.19 38.10
N TYR A 293 16.38 -3.12 37.35
CA TYR A 293 17.04 -4.36 36.96
C TYR A 293 18.34 -4.11 36.21
N LEU A 294 18.31 -3.33 35.13
CA LEU A 294 19.51 -3.02 34.33
C LEU A 294 20.62 -2.36 35.18
N THR A 295 20.23 -1.46 36.08
CA THR A 295 21.15 -0.83 37.03
C THR A 295 21.76 -1.85 37.99
N SER A 296 20.95 -2.76 38.56
CA SER A 296 21.43 -3.83 39.44
C SER A 296 22.36 -4.82 38.72
N VAL A 297 22.08 -5.16 37.45
CA VAL A 297 22.93 -6.03 36.63
C VAL A 297 24.29 -5.36 36.37
N MET A 298 24.31 -4.06 36.10
CA MET A 298 25.57 -3.35 35.94
C MET A 298 26.36 -3.28 37.25
N LEU A 299 25.72 -2.84 38.34
CA LEU A 299 26.37 -2.70 39.65
C LEU A 299 26.87 -4.05 40.19
N GLY A 300 26.10 -5.11 39.97
CA GLY A 300 26.42 -6.45 40.46
C GLY A 300 27.68 -7.06 39.83
N ILE A 301 28.18 -6.58 38.68
CA ILE A 301 29.50 -6.99 38.16
C ILE A 301 30.59 -6.73 39.21
N TRP A 302 30.56 -5.57 39.86
CA TRP A 302 31.51 -5.20 40.91
C TRP A 302 31.07 -5.71 42.29
N GLY A 303 29.77 -5.66 42.59
CA GLY A 303 29.22 -6.15 43.86
C GLY A 303 29.47 -7.63 44.08
N PHE A 304 29.18 -8.46 43.07
CA PHE A 304 29.40 -9.90 43.13
C PHE A 304 30.88 -10.27 43.20
N GLN A 305 31.73 -9.55 42.47
CA GLN A 305 33.18 -9.71 42.59
C GLN A 305 33.63 -9.48 44.03
N ARG A 306 33.18 -8.38 44.66
CA ARG A 306 33.52 -8.07 46.05
C ARG A 306 32.96 -9.09 47.03
N LEU A 307 31.73 -9.54 46.84
CA LEU A 307 31.11 -10.58 47.67
C LEU A 307 31.96 -11.85 47.69
N ILE A 308 32.31 -12.36 46.51
CA ILE A 308 33.09 -13.59 46.38
C ILE A 308 34.50 -13.43 46.97
N GLN A 309 35.17 -12.30 46.71
CA GLN A 309 36.51 -12.02 47.23
C GLN A 309 36.54 -11.84 48.75
N GLN A 310 35.47 -11.33 49.34
CA GLN A 310 35.41 -11.10 50.78
C GLN A 310 34.99 -12.34 51.57
N GLN A 311 34.25 -13.26 50.96
CA GLN A 311 33.81 -14.51 51.60
C GLN A 311 34.74 -15.70 51.32
N ASP A 312 35.82 -15.50 50.55
CA ASP A 312 36.76 -16.55 50.11
C ASP A 312 36.04 -17.81 49.58
N ALA A 313 34.91 -17.61 48.90
CA ALA A 313 34.03 -18.71 48.51
C ALA A 313 34.58 -19.47 47.28
N VAL A 314 34.79 -18.78 46.15
CA VAL A 314 35.23 -19.36 44.88
C VAL A 314 36.16 -18.36 44.18
N SER A 315 37.02 -18.79 43.27
CA SER A 315 37.73 -17.87 42.38
C SER A 315 36.75 -17.12 41.48
N PHE A 316 36.70 -15.79 41.60
CA PHE A 316 35.87 -14.97 40.71
C PHE A 316 36.33 -15.10 39.25
N ARG A 317 37.64 -15.13 39.00
CA ARG A 317 38.19 -15.22 37.64
C ARG A 317 37.89 -16.55 36.97
N ASP A 318 37.94 -17.65 37.73
CA ASP A 318 37.90 -19.00 37.16
C ASP A 318 36.47 -19.59 37.16
N SER A 319 35.52 -19.00 37.89
CA SER A 319 34.13 -19.47 37.96
C SER A 319 33.11 -18.33 38.13
N GLY A 320 33.27 -17.47 39.14
CA GLY A 320 32.27 -16.47 39.50
C GLY A 320 31.86 -15.52 38.35
N ALA A 321 32.83 -15.08 37.54
CA ALA A 321 32.60 -14.23 36.39
C ALA A 321 31.63 -14.84 35.36
N TYR A 322 31.76 -16.15 35.09
CA TYR A 322 30.94 -16.89 34.12
C TYR A 322 29.58 -17.27 34.71
N LEU A 323 29.52 -17.56 36.02
CA LEU A 323 28.24 -17.75 36.71
C LEU A 323 27.38 -16.48 36.63
N TYR A 324 27.97 -15.32 36.95
CA TYR A 324 27.26 -14.04 36.93
C TYR A 324 26.81 -13.67 35.52
N THR A 325 27.72 -13.72 34.55
CA THR A 325 27.39 -13.38 33.16
C THR A 325 26.42 -14.39 32.53
N GLY A 326 26.49 -15.67 32.89
CA GLY A 326 25.54 -16.69 32.46
C GLY A 326 24.12 -16.45 33.00
N LEU A 327 23.97 -16.18 34.30
CA LEU A 327 22.66 -15.86 34.89
C LEU A 327 22.13 -14.52 34.36
N ALA A 328 22.98 -13.48 34.25
CA ALA A 328 22.59 -12.20 33.68
C ALA A 328 22.09 -12.32 32.24
N LEU A 329 22.82 -13.08 31.42
CA LEU A 329 22.44 -13.36 30.03
C LEU A 329 21.10 -14.10 29.96
N LEU A 330 20.93 -15.18 30.72
CA LEU A 330 19.69 -15.95 30.78
C LEU A 330 18.49 -15.09 31.14
N THR A 331 18.61 -14.33 32.23
CA THR A 331 17.52 -13.49 32.75
C THR A 331 17.17 -12.35 31.80
N THR A 332 18.18 -11.67 31.25
CA THR A 332 17.96 -10.57 30.30
C THR A 332 17.30 -11.07 29.02
N LEU A 333 17.75 -12.21 28.48
CA LEU A 333 17.14 -12.81 27.29
C LEU A 333 15.72 -13.29 27.56
N THR A 334 15.41 -13.81 28.74
CA THR A 334 14.04 -14.26 29.09
C THR A 334 13.08 -13.08 29.12
N MET A 335 13.50 -11.95 29.69
CA MET A 335 12.74 -10.70 29.62
C MET A 335 12.62 -10.16 28.18
N ALA A 336 13.71 -10.20 27.40
CA ALA A 336 13.69 -9.79 25.99
C ALA A 336 12.69 -10.62 25.18
N TYR A 337 12.63 -11.94 25.42
CA TYR A 337 11.68 -12.83 24.77
C TYR A 337 10.22 -12.54 25.19
N ALA A 338 9.98 -12.18 26.46
CA ALA A 338 8.65 -11.76 26.91
C ALA A 338 8.15 -10.52 26.13
N PHE A 339 9.00 -9.50 25.97
CA PHE A 339 8.67 -8.31 25.15
C PHE A 339 8.55 -8.64 23.66
N ALA A 340 9.50 -9.40 23.10
CA ALA A 340 9.51 -9.73 21.68
C ALA A 340 8.31 -10.59 21.25
N SER A 341 7.74 -11.36 22.17
CA SER A 341 6.51 -12.15 21.96
C SER A 341 5.24 -11.44 22.45
N ALA A 342 5.35 -10.17 22.86
CA ALA A 342 4.31 -9.35 23.49
C ALA A 342 3.50 -10.10 24.56
N ASN A 343 4.18 -10.89 25.39
CA ASN A 343 3.55 -11.68 26.44
C ASN A 343 3.42 -10.85 27.71
N ASP A 344 2.37 -10.03 27.76
CA ASP A 344 2.12 -9.07 28.84
C ASP A 344 2.08 -9.71 30.25
N PRO A 345 1.49 -10.90 30.49
CA PRO A 345 1.61 -11.56 31.79
C PRO A 345 3.06 -11.82 32.23
N LEU A 346 3.95 -12.18 31.30
CA LEU A 346 5.36 -12.40 31.64
C LEU A 346 6.07 -11.08 31.93
N VAL A 347 5.77 -10.04 31.16
CA VAL A 347 6.34 -8.70 31.37
C VAL A 347 5.94 -8.18 32.76
N GLU A 348 4.67 -8.27 33.10
CA GLU A 348 4.15 -7.83 34.40
C GLU A 348 4.67 -8.68 35.56
N LEU A 349 4.83 -10.01 35.36
CA LEU A 349 5.49 -10.86 36.34
C LEU A 349 6.90 -10.35 36.64
N PHE A 350 7.67 -9.99 35.61
CA PHE A 350 9.02 -9.47 35.82
C PHE A 350 9.00 -8.11 36.50
N GLU A 351 8.06 -7.24 36.14
CA GLU A 351 7.85 -5.95 36.80
C GLU A 351 7.63 -6.12 38.30
N ASP A 352 6.67 -6.96 38.69
CA ASP A 352 6.35 -7.27 40.09
C ASP A 352 7.51 -7.93 40.82
N VAL A 353 8.15 -8.94 40.22
CA VAL A 353 9.28 -9.65 40.82
C VAL A 353 10.44 -8.68 41.11
N ILE A 354 10.76 -7.78 40.18
CA ILE A 354 11.81 -6.78 40.39
C ILE A 354 11.41 -5.87 41.57
N VAL A 355 10.18 -5.36 41.60
CA VAL A 355 9.73 -4.46 42.67
C VAL A 355 9.76 -5.17 44.03
N TYR A 356 9.19 -6.37 44.13
CA TYR A 356 9.00 -7.06 45.40
C TYR A 356 10.34 -7.53 45.98
N THR A 357 11.22 -8.05 45.12
CA THR A 357 12.56 -8.48 45.55
C THR A 357 13.43 -7.29 45.94
N HIS A 358 13.47 -6.22 45.14
CA HIS A 358 14.24 -5.02 45.46
C HIS A 358 13.73 -4.31 46.72
N LEU A 359 12.42 -4.33 46.98
CA LEU A 359 11.83 -3.75 48.20
C LEU A 359 12.19 -4.58 49.44
N ALA A 360 11.87 -5.87 49.45
CA ALA A 360 12.08 -6.73 50.61
C ALA A 360 13.56 -6.94 50.91
N MET A 361 14.37 -7.25 49.88
CA MET A 361 15.82 -7.41 50.04
C MET A 361 16.50 -6.10 50.31
N GLY A 362 16.06 -5.01 49.69
CA GLY A 362 16.59 -3.69 49.95
C GLY A 362 16.40 -3.28 51.41
N LEU A 363 15.18 -3.42 51.95
CA LEU A 363 14.89 -3.13 53.34
C LEU A 363 15.73 -3.98 54.31
N CYS A 364 15.81 -5.28 54.05
CA CYS A 364 16.66 -6.18 54.85
C CYS A 364 18.15 -5.83 54.75
N PHE A 365 18.62 -5.38 53.58
CA PHE A 365 20.01 -5.02 53.36
C PHE A 365 20.37 -3.68 54.02
N VAL A 366 19.45 -2.71 54.07
CA VAL A 366 19.62 -1.50 54.90
C VAL A 366 19.78 -1.92 56.37
N ALA A 367 18.90 -2.76 56.89
CA ALA A 367 19.01 -3.27 58.26
C ALA A 367 20.35 -3.97 58.51
N TYR A 368 20.82 -4.79 57.56
CA TYR A 368 22.14 -5.41 57.61
C TYR A 368 23.27 -4.38 57.73
N VAL A 369 23.25 -3.32 56.91
CA VAL A 369 24.26 -2.25 56.95
C VAL A 369 24.23 -1.51 58.28
N VAL A 370 23.05 -1.18 58.79
CA VAL A 370 22.87 -0.50 60.07
C VAL A 370 23.39 -1.36 61.22
N ILE A 371 22.98 -2.62 61.31
CA ILE A 371 23.34 -3.48 62.45
C ILE A 371 24.84 -3.77 62.48
N ASN A 372 25.46 -4.07 61.33
CA ASN A 372 26.85 -4.51 61.28
C ASN A 372 27.87 -3.36 61.20
N PHE A 373 27.52 -2.25 60.54
CA PHE A 373 28.52 -1.25 60.15
C PHE A 373 28.25 0.18 60.66
N LEU A 374 27.16 0.44 61.39
CA LEU A 374 26.88 1.77 61.97
C LEU A 374 28.08 2.39 62.73
N PRO A 375 28.78 1.66 63.64
CA PRO A 375 29.91 2.24 64.36
C PRO A 375 31.07 2.65 63.43
N ILE A 376 31.28 1.91 62.35
CA ILE A 376 32.34 2.15 61.37
C ILE A 376 31.96 3.30 60.44
N TYR A 377 30.67 3.41 60.11
CA TYR A 377 30.12 4.50 59.31
C TYR A 377 30.25 5.86 60.01
N GLN A 378 30.00 5.91 61.32
CA GLN A 378 30.15 7.12 62.14
C GLN A 378 31.60 7.61 62.23
N GLN A 379 32.57 6.71 62.05
CA GLN A 379 34.01 7.03 62.02
C GLN A 379 34.49 7.53 60.64
N ASN A 380 33.58 7.74 59.67
CA ASN A 380 33.88 8.16 58.30
C ASN A 380 34.87 7.21 57.57
N LEU A 381 34.86 5.93 57.93
CA LEU A 381 35.68 4.91 57.29
C LEU A 381 34.99 4.31 56.05
N PRO A 382 35.75 3.79 55.06
CA PRO A 382 35.21 3.25 53.82
C PRO A 382 34.54 1.88 54.01
N VAL A 383 33.29 1.89 54.47
CA VAL A 383 32.48 0.68 54.75
C VAL A 383 32.37 -0.24 53.53
N TYR A 384 32.31 0.30 52.32
CA TYR A 384 32.20 -0.50 51.09
C TYR A 384 33.33 -1.55 50.91
N ARG A 385 34.48 -1.38 51.56
CA ARG A 385 35.62 -2.33 51.48
C ARG A 385 35.43 -3.58 52.33
N ILE A 386 34.56 -3.53 53.32
CA ILE A 386 34.30 -4.61 54.28
C ILE A 386 32.83 -5.04 54.32
N LEU A 387 32.03 -4.57 53.35
CA LEU A 387 30.57 -4.71 53.34
C LEU A 387 30.07 -6.16 53.49
N TYR A 388 30.84 -7.15 53.04
CA TYR A 388 30.48 -8.57 53.09
C TYR A 388 31.26 -9.37 54.15
N LYS A 389 31.99 -8.69 55.06
CA LYS A 389 32.62 -9.27 56.26
C LYS A 389 31.92 -8.75 57.52
N PRO A 390 30.71 -9.26 57.86
CA PRO A 390 29.94 -8.77 58.99
C PRO A 390 30.65 -9.04 60.34
N LYS A 391 30.45 -8.15 61.32
CA LYS A 391 30.99 -8.31 62.68
C LYS A 391 29.97 -8.84 63.69
N ARG A 392 28.67 -8.74 63.42
CA ARG A 392 27.60 -9.09 64.35
C ARG A 392 26.70 -10.20 63.82
N LEU A 393 25.98 -9.93 62.73
CA LEU A 393 25.00 -10.85 62.14
C LEU A 393 25.38 -11.16 60.70
N GLU A 394 25.38 -12.46 60.35
CA GLU A 394 25.72 -12.92 59.01
C GLU A 394 24.72 -12.42 57.95
N LEU A 395 25.22 -12.18 56.73
CA LEU A 395 24.39 -11.75 55.60
C LEU A 395 23.30 -12.79 55.22
N SER A 396 23.58 -14.08 55.43
CA SER A 396 22.67 -15.21 55.17
C SER A 396 21.32 -15.04 55.88
N LEU A 397 21.32 -14.60 57.14
CA LEU A 397 20.10 -14.36 57.94
C LEU A 397 19.21 -13.30 57.30
N PHE A 398 19.78 -12.18 56.85
CA PHE A 398 19.02 -11.11 56.19
C PHE A 398 18.47 -11.54 54.83
N ARG A 399 19.20 -12.41 54.11
CA ARG A 399 18.67 -13.00 52.86
C ARG A 399 17.47 -13.90 53.14
N ILE A 400 17.51 -14.74 54.18
CA ILE A 400 16.36 -15.59 54.55
C ILE A 400 15.15 -14.75 54.93
N VAL A 401 15.32 -13.72 55.77
CA VAL A 401 14.23 -12.80 56.13
C VAL A 401 13.70 -12.06 54.90
N GLY A 402 14.60 -11.66 53.99
CA GLY A 402 14.22 -11.05 52.72
C GLY A 402 13.38 -11.98 51.84
N VAL A 403 13.71 -13.28 51.75
CA VAL A 403 12.86 -14.29 51.06
C VAL A 403 11.45 -14.30 51.66
N VAL A 404 11.35 -14.36 53.00
CA VAL A 404 10.05 -14.34 53.69
C VAL A 404 9.30 -13.04 53.36
N GLY A 405 9.99 -11.90 53.34
CA GLY A 405 9.41 -10.62 52.93
C GLY A 405 8.84 -10.64 51.50
N VAL A 406 9.56 -11.22 50.53
CA VAL A 406 9.07 -11.39 49.16
C VAL A 406 7.83 -12.28 49.12
N VAL A 407 7.82 -13.39 49.85
CA VAL A 407 6.65 -14.29 49.94
C VAL A 407 5.44 -13.57 50.53
N VAL A 408 5.64 -12.76 51.56
CA VAL A 408 4.56 -11.95 52.16
C VAL A 408 4.01 -10.92 51.15
N LEU A 409 4.87 -10.26 50.38
CA LEU A 409 4.44 -9.32 49.33
C LEU A 409 3.68 -10.02 48.19
N LEU A 410 4.11 -11.21 47.78
CA LEU A 410 3.40 -12.01 46.78
C LEU A 410 2.02 -12.46 47.30
N ALA A 411 1.94 -12.86 48.57
CA ALA A 411 0.70 -13.29 49.19
C ALA A 411 -0.28 -12.13 49.41
N SER A 412 0.21 -10.94 49.77
CA SER A 412 -0.64 -9.75 49.97
C SER A 412 -1.30 -9.28 48.67
N GLY A 413 -0.64 -9.48 47.52
CA GLY A 413 -1.20 -9.27 46.18
C GLY A 413 -2.11 -10.40 45.67
N GLY A 414 -2.54 -11.33 46.52
CA GLY A 414 -3.44 -12.43 46.13
C GLY A 414 -2.83 -13.43 45.14
N LEU A 415 -1.50 -13.55 45.11
CA LEU A 415 -0.73 -14.40 44.18
C LEU A 415 -0.97 -14.10 42.70
N ILE A 416 -1.36 -12.87 42.36
CA ILE A 416 -1.55 -12.43 40.96
C ILE A 416 -0.29 -12.66 40.14
N THR A 417 0.88 -12.31 40.69
CA THR A 417 2.19 -12.50 40.03
C THR A 417 2.46 -13.96 39.67
N PHE A 418 2.02 -14.92 40.49
CA PHE A 418 2.14 -16.33 40.15
C PHE A 418 1.20 -16.72 39.01
N ARG A 419 -0.07 -16.28 39.06
CA ARG A 419 -1.05 -16.52 37.99
C ARG A 419 -0.62 -15.91 36.66
N GLN A 420 -0.03 -14.71 36.66
CA GLN A 420 0.59 -14.08 35.49
C GLN A 420 1.67 -14.97 34.87
N GLY A 421 2.53 -15.59 35.69
CA GLY A 421 3.53 -16.55 35.20
C GLY A 421 2.92 -17.77 34.53
N VAL A 422 1.84 -18.32 35.12
CA VAL A 422 1.10 -19.45 34.54
C VAL A 422 0.37 -19.06 33.26
N ALA A 423 -0.26 -17.88 33.22
CA ALA A 423 -0.89 -17.33 32.01
C ALA A 423 0.14 -17.15 30.89
N GLY A 424 1.30 -16.57 31.23
CA GLY A 424 2.40 -16.37 30.30
C GLY A 424 2.97 -17.67 29.72
N TYR A 425 3.03 -18.73 30.53
CA TYR A 425 3.37 -20.08 30.08
C TYR A 425 2.35 -20.63 29.07
N TYR A 426 1.06 -20.57 29.39
CA TYR A 426 0.00 -21.04 28.49
C TYR A 426 -0.08 -20.21 27.20
N ASN A 427 0.18 -18.89 27.24
CA ASN A 427 0.33 -18.05 26.05
C ASN A 427 1.43 -18.57 25.12
N GLY A 428 2.58 -18.98 25.67
CA GLY A 428 3.67 -19.55 24.88
C GLY A 428 3.33 -20.89 24.22
N LEU A 429 2.49 -21.71 24.88
CA LEU A 429 1.97 -22.94 24.29
C LEU A 429 0.92 -22.66 23.21
N GLY A 430 0.00 -21.72 23.45
CA GLY A 430 -0.98 -21.28 22.46
C GLY A 430 -0.31 -20.79 21.18
N ASP A 431 0.79 -20.04 21.30
CA ASP A 431 1.59 -19.60 20.15
C ASP A 431 2.16 -20.78 19.35
N TYR A 432 2.73 -21.78 20.04
CA TYR A 432 3.27 -22.97 19.39
C TYR A 432 2.21 -23.72 18.57
N TYR A 433 1.05 -24.00 19.18
CA TYR A 433 -0.03 -24.71 18.49
C TYR A 433 -0.64 -23.88 17.34
N ARG A 434 -0.63 -22.55 17.46
CA ARG A 434 -1.09 -21.68 16.37
C ARG A 434 -0.19 -21.76 15.15
N VAL A 435 1.13 -21.72 15.32
CA VAL A 435 2.08 -21.85 14.19
C VAL A 435 2.12 -23.27 13.66
N SER A 436 1.92 -24.27 14.50
CA SER A 436 1.83 -25.69 14.11
C SER A 436 0.54 -26.03 13.36
N ASN A 437 -0.30 -25.03 13.06
CA ASN A 437 -1.57 -25.16 12.35
C ASN A 437 -2.60 -26.04 13.08
N GLU A 438 -2.60 -25.99 14.42
CA GLU A 438 -3.56 -26.66 15.30
C GLU A 438 -4.41 -25.63 16.07
N PRO A 439 -5.37 -24.95 15.40
CA PRO A 439 -6.10 -23.84 15.99
C PRO A 439 -6.96 -24.22 17.19
N THR A 440 -7.46 -25.47 17.27
CA THR A 440 -8.25 -25.95 18.41
C THR A 440 -7.40 -26.05 19.67
N SER A 441 -6.20 -26.63 19.56
CA SER A 441 -5.23 -26.71 20.65
C SER A 441 -4.79 -25.31 21.08
N ALA A 442 -4.51 -24.43 20.12
CA ALA A 442 -4.14 -23.04 20.40
C ALA A 442 -5.23 -22.30 21.19
N ASN A 443 -6.49 -22.43 20.76
CA ASN A 443 -7.64 -21.84 21.46
C ASN A 443 -7.76 -22.35 22.91
N ALA A 444 -7.60 -23.66 23.13
CA ALA A 444 -7.62 -24.25 24.47
C ALA A 444 -6.54 -23.66 25.38
N PHE A 445 -5.30 -23.53 24.90
CA PHE A 445 -4.21 -22.96 25.70
C PHE A 445 -4.38 -21.47 25.96
N TYR A 446 -4.84 -20.68 25.00
CA TYR A 446 -5.16 -19.26 25.27
C TYR A 446 -6.31 -19.11 26.27
N ASN A 447 -7.33 -19.98 26.24
CA ASN A 447 -8.38 -19.96 27.27
C ASN A 447 -7.85 -20.37 28.65
N LEU A 448 -6.95 -21.36 28.75
CA LEU A 448 -6.26 -21.68 30.01
C LEU A 448 -5.44 -20.50 30.54
N ALA A 449 -4.85 -19.68 29.67
CA ALA A 449 -4.20 -18.43 30.07
C ALA A 449 -5.22 -17.40 30.60
N LEU A 450 -6.37 -17.25 29.93
CA LEU A 450 -7.46 -16.37 30.39
C LEU A 450 -8.10 -16.82 31.71
N GLU A 451 -8.15 -18.13 32.01
CA GLU A 451 -8.62 -18.64 33.30
C GLU A 451 -7.73 -18.15 34.47
N GLN A 452 -6.43 -18.00 34.21
CA GLN A 452 -5.48 -17.45 35.19
C GLN A 452 -5.55 -15.92 35.23
N GLU A 453 -5.71 -15.30 34.06
CA GLU A 453 -5.72 -13.86 33.89
C GLU A 453 -6.59 -13.41 32.72
N PHE A 454 -7.87 -13.15 32.98
CA PHE A 454 -8.86 -12.89 31.94
C PHE A 454 -8.66 -11.57 31.18
N GLN A 455 -7.93 -10.60 31.76
CA GLN A 455 -7.68 -9.29 31.16
C GLN A 455 -6.36 -9.23 30.39
N ASN A 456 -5.64 -10.35 30.24
CA ASN A 456 -4.34 -10.30 29.58
C ASN A 456 -4.50 -9.98 28.08
N HIS A 457 -3.70 -9.04 27.60
CA HIS A 457 -3.79 -8.50 26.26
C HIS A 457 -3.46 -9.57 25.21
N LYS A 458 -2.38 -10.32 25.41
CA LYS A 458 -1.88 -11.31 24.45
C LYS A 458 -2.89 -12.38 24.08
N SER A 459 -3.50 -13.04 25.08
CA SER A 459 -4.51 -14.08 24.85
C SER A 459 -5.71 -13.50 24.13
N ASN A 460 -6.23 -12.37 24.61
CA ASN A 460 -7.41 -11.73 24.03
C ASN A 460 -7.15 -11.32 22.57
N TYR A 461 -6.02 -10.68 22.27
CA TYR A 461 -5.68 -10.30 20.90
C TYR A 461 -5.46 -11.54 20.01
N SER A 462 -4.81 -12.58 20.51
CA SER A 462 -4.57 -13.82 19.77
C SER A 462 -5.86 -14.56 19.46
N LEU A 463 -6.80 -14.59 20.41
CA LEU A 463 -8.13 -15.17 20.23
C LEU A 463 -8.99 -14.32 19.30
N ALA A 464 -8.89 -12.98 19.35
CA ALA A 464 -9.51 -12.10 18.37
C ALA A 464 -8.99 -12.37 16.95
N SER A 465 -7.66 -12.51 16.80
CA SER A 465 -7.01 -12.87 15.53
C SER A 465 -7.50 -14.23 15.01
N LEU A 466 -7.63 -15.22 15.90
CA LEU A 466 -8.14 -16.54 15.56
C LEU A 466 -9.61 -16.48 15.15
N ALA A 467 -10.44 -15.73 15.87
CA ALA A 467 -11.85 -15.53 15.55
C ALA A 467 -12.05 -14.84 14.19
N LEU A 468 -11.24 -13.81 13.86
CA LEU A 468 -11.24 -13.19 12.54
C LEU A 468 -10.90 -14.20 11.43
N SER A 469 -9.90 -15.07 11.65
CA SER A 469 -9.55 -16.12 10.67
C SER A 469 -10.65 -17.16 10.44
N GLN A 470 -11.55 -17.32 11.42
CA GLN A 470 -12.73 -18.19 11.36
C GLN A 470 -13.99 -17.44 10.87
N ASN A 471 -13.85 -16.18 10.43
CA ASN A 471 -14.93 -15.28 10.06
C ASN A 471 -15.99 -15.07 11.19
N ASN A 472 -15.58 -15.23 12.45
CA ASN A 472 -16.43 -15.05 13.62
C ASN A 472 -16.24 -13.65 14.21
N GLN A 473 -16.91 -12.67 13.60
CA GLN A 473 -16.79 -11.25 13.96
C GLN A 473 -17.29 -10.94 15.38
N THR A 474 -18.32 -11.64 15.86
CA THR A 474 -18.88 -11.40 17.20
C THR A 474 -17.90 -11.81 18.30
N ALA A 475 -17.25 -12.97 18.14
CA ALA A 475 -16.18 -13.40 19.05
C ALA A 475 -14.96 -12.47 18.96
N ALA A 476 -14.57 -12.04 17.76
CA ALA A 476 -13.46 -11.11 17.58
C ALA A 476 -13.71 -9.77 18.31
N ALA A 477 -14.91 -9.20 18.18
CA ALA A 477 -15.28 -7.96 18.86
C ALA A 477 -15.23 -8.12 20.38
N PHE A 478 -15.73 -9.24 20.91
CA PHE A 478 -15.67 -9.55 22.34
C PHE A 478 -14.22 -9.57 22.84
N TYR A 479 -13.33 -10.31 22.16
CA TYR A 479 -11.95 -10.44 22.59
C TYR A 479 -11.16 -9.13 22.43
N PHE A 480 -11.36 -8.34 21.38
CA PHE A 480 -10.76 -7.01 21.29
C PHE A 480 -11.26 -6.07 22.40
N GLN A 481 -12.54 -6.15 22.76
CA GLN A 481 -13.07 -5.38 23.89
C GLN A 481 -12.41 -5.79 25.22
N GLN A 482 -12.12 -7.08 25.42
CA GLN A 482 -11.37 -7.55 26.59
C GLN A 482 -9.91 -7.07 26.58
N ALA A 483 -9.25 -7.08 25.42
CA ALA A 483 -7.87 -6.59 25.28
C ALA A 483 -7.72 -5.11 25.68
N LEU A 484 -8.76 -4.29 25.42
CA LEU A 484 -8.81 -2.88 25.80
C LEU A 484 -8.92 -2.61 27.31
N LEU A 485 -9.21 -3.62 28.15
CA LEU A 485 -9.47 -3.39 29.57
C LEU A 485 -8.23 -3.10 30.41
N LYS A 486 -7.07 -3.65 30.03
CA LYS A 486 -5.84 -3.58 30.84
C LYS A 486 -4.74 -2.75 30.21
N GLN A 487 -4.32 -3.11 29.00
CA GLN A 487 -3.26 -2.42 28.26
C GLN A 487 -3.80 -2.03 26.87
N PRO A 488 -4.69 -1.03 26.80
CA PRO A 488 -5.21 -0.60 25.51
C PRO A 488 -4.08 -0.11 24.59
N ASN A 489 -4.21 -0.37 23.29
CA ASN A 489 -3.28 0.08 22.25
C ASN A 489 -4.07 0.58 21.03
N PRO A 490 -3.56 1.49 20.17
CA PRO A 490 -4.26 1.90 18.95
C PRO A 490 -4.66 0.73 18.06
N GLN A 491 -3.85 -0.33 17.99
CA GLN A 491 -4.15 -1.54 17.21
C GLN A 491 -5.43 -2.24 17.67
N ASP A 492 -5.73 -2.22 18.97
CA ASP A 492 -6.96 -2.83 19.53
C ASP A 492 -8.19 -2.04 19.11
N TYR A 493 -8.10 -0.71 19.17
CA TYR A 493 -9.17 0.18 18.72
C TYR A 493 -9.43 0.04 17.22
N VAL A 494 -8.38 -0.09 16.40
CA VAL A 494 -8.53 -0.35 14.96
C VAL A 494 -9.13 -1.73 14.72
N GLY A 495 -8.63 -2.79 15.37
CA GLY A 495 -9.16 -4.14 15.23
C GLY A 495 -10.64 -4.23 15.61
N LEU A 496 -11.04 -3.61 16.72
CA LEU A 496 -12.43 -3.54 17.14
C LEU A 496 -13.29 -2.70 16.17
N SER A 497 -12.79 -1.53 15.75
CA SER A 497 -13.49 -0.67 14.79
C SER A 497 -13.75 -1.40 13.47
N GLN A 498 -12.73 -2.08 12.93
CA GLN A 498 -12.87 -2.87 11.71
C GLN A 498 -13.84 -4.03 11.87
N THR A 499 -13.81 -4.72 13.01
CA THR A 499 -14.77 -5.78 13.33
C THR A 499 -16.21 -5.23 13.30
N TYR A 500 -16.44 -4.04 13.87
CA TYR A 500 -17.74 -3.37 13.80
C TYR A 500 -18.14 -2.97 12.38
N LEU A 501 -17.21 -2.51 11.55
CA LEU A 501 -17.49 -2.21 10.13
C LEU A 501 -17.91 -3.47 9.36
N GLN A 502 -17.30 -4.62 9.65
CA GLN A 502 -17.65 -5.90 9.03
C GLN A 502 -19.01 -6.45 9.49
N THR A 503 -19.56 -5.94 10.60
CA THR A 503 -20.91 -6.27 11.09
C THR A 503 -21.92 -5.14 10.87
N ASP A 504 -21.66 -4.21 9.95
CA ASP A 504 -22.50 -3.04 9.62
C ASP A 504 -22.78 -2.08 10.80
N LEU A 505 -21.97 -2.12 11.86
CA LEU A 505 -22.07 -1.26 13.03
C LEU A 505 -21.21 0.02 12.88
N PHE A 506 -21.46 0.77 11.81
CA PHE A 506 -20.68 1.96 11.44
C PHE A 506 -20.51 2.98 12.57
N PHE A 507 -21.58 3.32 13.30
CA PHE A 507 -21.50 4.30 14.39
C PHE A 507 -20.67 3.80 15.58
N GLU A 508 -20.69 2.50 15.88
CA GLU A 508 -19.85 1.92 16.94
C GLU A 508 -18.38 1.89 16.51
N ALA A 509 -18.10 1.66 15.22
CA ALA A 509 -16.76 1.79 14.67
C ALA A 509 -16.19 3.22 14.84
N VAL A 510 -16.99 4.25 14.53
CA VAL A 510 -16.62 5.67 14.71
C VAL A 510 -16.41 5.99 16.19
N LYS A 511 -17.34 5.62 17.07
CA LYS A 511 -17.21 5.83 18.54
C LYS A 511 -15.97 5.15 19.10
N THR A 512 -15.64 3.96 18.59
CA THR A 512 -14.45 3.20 19.01
C THR A 512 -13.17 3.94 18.64
N LEU A 513 -13.04 4.45 17.41
CA LEU A 513 -11.89 5.25 17.00
C LEU A 513 -11.81 6.58 17.76
N GLN A 514 -12.94 7.24 18.05
CA GLN A 514 -12.97 8.44 18.89
C GLN A 514 -12.47 8.17 20.31
N ARG A 515 -12.88 7.04 20.92
CA ARG A 515 -12.36 6.60 22.23
C ARG A 515 -10.86 6.32 22.15
N GLY A 516 -10.43 5.66 21.08
CA GLY A 516 -9.02 5.42 20.79
C GLY A 516 -8.22 6.70 20.70
N LEU A 517 -8.72 7.72 20.00
CA LEU A 517 -8.05 9.01 19.85
C LEU A 517 -8.05 9.84 21.14
N ARG A 518 -9.04 9.66 22.03
CA ARG A 518 -8.99 10.24 23.38
C ARG A 518 -7.89 9.60 24.23
N ALA A 519 -7.67 8.29 24.10
CA ALA A 519 -6.61 7.57 24.79
C ALA A 519 -5.23 7.81 24.16
N PHE A 520 -5.17 7.94 22.83
CA PHE A 520 -3.97 8.10 22.02
C PHE A 520 -4.08 9.27 21.04
N PRO A 521 -4.07 10.53 21.51
CA PRO A 521 -4.28 11.71 20.65
C PRO A 521 -3.26 11.85 19.51
N GLY A 522 -2.06 11.29 19.68
CA GLY A 522 -0.97 11.35 18.71
C GLY A 522 -0.91 10.20 17.70
N SER A 523 -1.84 9.24 17.71
CA SER A 523 -1.84 8.16 16.70
C SER A 523 -2.42 8.65 15.38
N GLY A 524 -1.54 8.89 14.41
CA GLY A 524 -1.94 9.26 13.06
C GLY A 524 -2.75 8.16 12.35
N GLU A 525 -2.56 6.88 12.71
CA GLU A 525 -3.32 5.77 12.14
C GLU A 525 -4.79 5.83 12.54
N LEU A 526 -5.07 6.13 13.82
CA LEU A 526 -6.44 6.35 14.30
C LEU A 526 -7.07 7.59 13.66
N GLN A 527 -6.29 8.67 13.51
CA GLN A 527 -6.75 9.90 12.84
C GLN A 527 -7.10 9.62 11.37
N ASN A 528 -6.23 8.93 10.63
CA ASN A 528 -6.49 8.56 9.24
C ASN A 528 -7.76 7.72 9.12
N ASN A 529 -7.90 6.68 9.95
CA ASN A 529 -9.07 5.80 9.89
C ASN A 529 -10.37 6.52 10.25
N LEU A 530 -10.32 7.43 11.23
CA LEU A 530 -11.49 8.24 11.57
C LEU A 530 -11.84 9.22 10.45
N GLY A 531 -10.85 9.85 9.83
CA GLY A 531 -11.01 10.70 8.65
C GLY A 531 -11.56 9.94 7.44
N TYR A 532 -11.08 8.72 7.20
CA TYR A 532 -11.56 7.78 6.20
C TYR A 532 -13.04 7.43 6.42
N LEU A 533 -13.46 7.11 7.65
CA LEU A 533 -14.87 6.86 7.96
C LEU A 533 -15.74 8.11 7.78
N TYR A 534 -15.27 9.28 8.20
CA TYR A 534 -16.02 10.53 7.96
C TYR A 534 -16.13 10.88 6.48
N ALA A 535 -15.12 10.58 5.66
CA ALA A 535 -15.14 10.81 4.21
C ALA A 535 -16.21 9.97 3.49
N ARG A 536 -16.70 8.88 4.11
CA ARG A 536 -17.85 8.09 3.62
C ARG A 536 -19.21 8.69 3.98
N THR A 537 -19.24 9.74 4.80
CA THR A 537 -20.45 10.46 5.23
C THR A 537 -20.50 11.85 4.60
N SER A 538 -21.58 12.60 4.84
CA SER A 538 -21.71 13.99 4.40
C SER A 538 -20.88 15.01 5.22
N VAL A 539 -20.10 14.56 6.21
CA VAL A 539 -19.37 15.44 7.15
C VAL A 539 -17.96 15.75 6.64
N ALA A 540 -17.87 16.56 5.59
CA ALA A 540 -16.63 16.87 4.88
C ALA A 540 -15.57 17.55 5.77
N ASP A 541 -15.96 18.49 6.64
CA ASP A 541 -15.02 19.22 7.52
C ASP A 541 -14.28 18.29 8.49
N SER A 542 -14.99 17.32 9.06
CA SER A 542 -14.38 16.34 9.97
C SER A 542 -13.44 15.40 9.24
N ALA A 543 -13.84 14.95 8.04
CA ALA A 543 -12.99 14.13 7.18
C ALA A 543 -11.66 14.86 6.87
N TYR A 544 -11.75 16.10 6.38
CA TYR A 544 -10.58 16.93 6.10
C TYR A 544 -9.70 17.13 7.34
N TYR A 545 -10.30 17.52 8.48
CA TYR A 545 -9.57 17.76 9.72
C TYR A 545 -8.74 16.54 10.15
N TYR A 546 -9.35 15.36 10.22
CA TYR A 546 -8.66 14.16 10.69
C TYR A 546 -7.66 13.60 9.67
N LEU A 547 -7.97 13.63 8.36
CA LEU A 547 -7.01 13.24 7.32
C LEU A 547 -5.80 14.17 7.32
N LYS A 548 -6.01 15.49 7.49
CA LYS A 548 -4.92 16.46 7.56
C LYS A 548 -4.13 16.34 8.86
N ALA A 549 -4.78 16.05 9.98
CA ALA A 549 -4.10 15.81 11.25
C ALA A 549 -3.21 14.56 11.21
N ALA A 550 -3.60 13.54 10.44
CA ALA A 550 -2.84 12.31 10.29
C ALA A 550 -1.51 12.51 9.53
N THR A 551 -1.44 13.49 8.60
CA THR A 551 -0.21 13.76 7.84
C THR A 551 0.92 14.24 8.76
N GLY A 552 2.07 13.56 8.74
CA GLY A 552 3.23 13.82 9.59
C GLY A 552 3.17 13.15 10.98
N ASN A 553 2.09 12.42 11.29
CA ASN A 553 1.89 11.68 12.54
C ASN A 553 1.81 10.16 12.34
N VAL A 554 2.12 9.66 11.13
CA VAL A 554 2.15 8.23 10.80
C VAL A 554 3.52 7.80 10.30
N SER A 555 3.80 6.50 10.36
CA SER A 555 5.00 5.92 9.75
C SER A 555 4.98 5.93 8.21
N ARG A 556 3.78 5.95 7.61
CA ARG A 556 3.54 5.93 6.16
C ARG A 556 2.66 7.11 5.77
N ASP A 557 3.26 8.28 5.63
CA ASP A 557 2.57 9.54 5.33
C ASP A 557 1.84 9.50 3.98
N GLU A 558 2.27 8.65 3.05
CA GLU A 558 1.66 8.55 1.71
C GLU A 558 0.19 8.08 1.77
N VAL A 559 -0.20 7.36 2.83
CA VAL A 559 -1.57 6.84 3.02
C VAL A 559 -2.57 7.97 3.31
N PRO A 560 -2.43 8.77 4.39
CA PRO A 560 -3.33 9.90 4.63
C PRO A 560 -3.25 10.98 3.54
N GLU A 561 -2.08 11.18 2.91
CA GLU A 561 -1.96 12.09 1.77
C GLU A 561 -2.77 11.61 0.57
N SER A 562 -2.73 10.31 0.25
CA SER A 562 -3.55 9.73 -0.82
C SER A 562 -5.04 9.90 -0.52
N ASN A 563 -5.45 9.64 0.72
CA ASN A 563 -6.84 9.84 1.15
C ASN A 563 -7.30 11.29 1.04
N LEU A 564 -6.42 12.24 1.32
CA LEU A 564 -6.71 13.66 1.19
C LEU A 564 -6.98 14.03 -0.28
N LEU A 565 -6.19 13.49 -1.23
CA LEU A 565 -6.45 13.67 -2.66
C LEU A 565 -7.78 13.04 -3.10
N ALA A 566 -8.06 11.81 -2.66
CA ALA A 566 -9.36 11.17 -2.91
C ALA A 566 -10.51 12.00 -2.34
N PHE A 567 -10.35 12.55 -1.14
CA PHE A 567 -11.33 13.43 -0.52
C PHE A 567 -11.58 14.69 -1.35
N TYR A 568 -10.54 15.35 -1.86
CA TYR A 568 -10.71 16.52 -2.74
C TYR A 568 -11.43 16.15 -4.04
N ALA A 569 -11.04 15.06 -4.69
CA ALA A 569 -11.67 14.60 -5.92
C ALA A 569 -13.17 14.29 -5.74
N ARG A 570 -13.55 13.78 -4.56
CA ARG A 570 -14.94 13.49 -4.20
C ARG A 570 -15.75 14.71 -3.76
N ASN A 571 -15.10 15.84 -3.50
CA ASN A 571 -15.74 17.07 -3.03
C ASN A 571 -15.39 18.26 -3.94
N PRO A 572 -16.01 18.34 -5.15
CA PRO A 572 -15.64 19.32 -6.16
C PRO A 572 -15.86 20.79 -5.73
N SER A 573 -16.69 21.05 -4.71
CA SER A 573 -16.85 22.38 -4.11
C SER A 573 -15.57 22.86 -3.42
N VAL A 574 -14.78 21.96 -2.85
CA VAL A 574 -13.49 22.27 -2.21
C VAL A 574 -12.46 22.67 -3.28
N LEU A 575 -12.45 21.98 -4.42
CA LEU A 575 -11.59 22.31 -5.56
C LEU A 575 -11.95 23.63 -6.22
N ALA A 576 -13.24 23.94 -6.31
CA ALA A 576 -13.71 25.23 -6.79
C ALA A 576 -13.25 26.38 -5.88
N ALA A 577 -13.11 26.14 -4.57
CA ALA A 577 -12.62 27.13 -3.61
C ALA A 577 -11.09 27.32 -3.67
N ASP A 578 -10.33 26.25 -3.96
CA ASP A 578 -8.87 26.31 -4.10
C ASP A 578 -8.37 25.43 -5.26
N SER A 579 -8.26 26.06 -6.44
CA SER A 579 -7.74 25.42 -7.66
C SER A 579 -6.25 25.05 -7.59
N THR A 580 -5.50 25.52 -6.59
CA THR A 580 -4.07 25.21 -6.47
C THR A 580 -3.83 23.78 -5.98
N LEU A 581 -4.81 23.15 -5.33
CA LEU A 581 -4.74 21.78 -4.81
C LEU A 581 -4.46 20.75 -5.90
N ALA A 582 -5.07 20.90 -7.08
CA ALA A 582 -4.83 20.02 -8.23
C ALA A 582 -3.46 20.25 -8.88
N LYS A 583 -2.93 21.49 -8.81
CA LYS A 583 -1.67 21.88 -9.45
C LYS A 583 -0.44 21.60 -8.59
N ASN A 584 -0.60 21.56 -7.28
CA ASN A 584 0.48 21.38 -6.31
C ASN A 584 0.56 19.93 -5.78
N THR A 585 0.23 18.94 -6.62
CA THR A 585 0.43 17.54 -6.26
C THR A 585 1.92 17.21 -6.28
N ALA A 586 2.39 16.48 -5.26
CA ALA A 586 3.78 16.08 -5.15
C ALA A 586 4.07 14.91 -6.11
N LYS A 587 5.32 14.81 -6.58
CA LYS A 587 5.76 13.60 -7.28
C LYS A 587 5.87 12.46 -6.27
N SER A 588 5.06 11.42 -6.47
CA SER A 588 5.06 10.23 -5.61
C SER A 588 5.13 8.97 -6.45
N THR A 589 5.86 7.97 -5.95
CA THR A 589 5.86 6.60 -6.50
C THR A 589 4.76 5.74 -5.91
N TYR A 590 4.02 6.24 -4.92
CA TYR A 590 2.94 5.51 -4.27
C TYR A 590 1.72 5.44 -5.18
N GLU A 591 1.28 4.22 -5.48
CA GLU A 591 0.31 3.93 -6.54
C GLU A 591 -1.06 4.56 -6.26
N SER A 592 -1.55 4.47 -5.03
CA SER A 592 -2.82 5.08 -4.60
C SER A 592 -2.77 6.62 -4.67
N TYR A 593 -1.61 7.21 -4.37
CA TYR A 593 -1.40 8.65 -4.52
C TYR A 593 -1.48 9.04 -6.00
N GLN A 594 -0.76 8.32 -6.87
CA GLN A 594 -0.77 8.55 -8.31
C GLN A 594 -2.19 8.44 -8.88
N ALA A 595 -2.93 7.39 -8.49
CA ALA A 595 -4.31 7.19 -8.90
C ALA A 595 -5.17 8.41 -8.55
N ASN A 596 -5.12 8.86 -7.29
CA ASN A 596 -5.94 9.97 -6.81
C ASN A 596 -5.52 11.33 -7.39
N ALA A 597 -4.23 11.55 -7.61
CA ALA A 597 -3.74 12.76 -8.27
C ALA A 597 -4.29 12.87 -9.71
N LEU A 598 -4.37 11.76 -10.44
CA LEU A 598 -4.94 11.71 -11.79
C LEU A 598 -6.45 11.98 -11.80
N VAL A 599 -7.21 11.42 -10.86
CA VAL A 599 -8.64 11.75 -10.72
C VAL A 599 -8.83 13.22 -10.37
N LEU A 600 -8.03 13.73 -9.44
CA LEU A 600 -8.10 15.13 -9.03
C LEU A 600 -7.86 16.08 -10.22
N LEU A 601 -6.93 15.74 -11.10
CA LEU A 601 -6.67 16.46 -12.34
C LEU A 601 -7.89 16.43 -13.28
N MET A 602 -8.50 15.26 -13.50
CA MET A 602 -9.70 15.13 -14.34
C MET A 602 -10.88 15.96 -13.83
N VAL A 603 -11.15 15.90 -12.52
CA VAL A 603 -12.22 16.67 -11.88
C VAL A 603 -11.93 18.17 -11.93
N ALA A 604 -10.67 18.58 -11.77
CA ALA A 604 -10.29 19.98 -11.92
C ALA A 604 -10.48 20.46 -13.37
N GLN A 605 -10.05 19.68 -14.37
CA GLN A 605 -10.15 20.04 -15.78
C GLN A 605 -11.59 20.24 -16.25
N SER A 606 -12.56 19.46 -15.75
CA SER A 606 -13.97 19.60 -16.12
C SER A 606 -14.65 20.82 -15.49
N GLN A 607 -14.07 21.44 -14.46
CA GLN A 607 -14.65 22.57 -13.73
C GLN A 607 -14.19 23.95 -14.22
N PHE A 608 -13.10 24.04 -14.99
CA PHE A 608 -12.50 25.32 -15.37
C PHE A 608 -12.63 25.62 -16.88
N ASP A 609 -13.01 26.85 -17.22
CA ASP A 609 -13.18 27.34 -18.60
C ASP A 609 -11.92 27.28 -19.48
N ARG A 610 -10.74 27.08 -18.87
CA ARG A 610 -9.46 26.88 -19.56
C ARG A 610 -8.82 25.59 -19.06
N PRO A 611 -9.00 24.46 -19.75
CA PRO A 611 -8.41 23.20 -19.35
C PRO A 611 -6.87 23.31 -19.39
N ASP A 612 -6.23 22.90 -18.30
CA ASP A 612 -4.80 22.72 -18.25
C ASP A 612 -4.44 21.50 -19.12
N THR A 613 -3.75 21.73 -20.23
CA THR A 613 -3.38 20.70 -21.21
C THR A 613 -2.08 19.98 -20.87
N THR A 614 -1.54 20.21 -19.67
CA THR A 614 -0.37 19.50 -19.17
C THR A 614 -0.66 18.00 -19.07
N GLN A 615 0.15 17.22 -19.78
CA GLN A 615 -0.02 15.78 -19.87
C GLN A 615 0.56 15.10 -18.63
N PRO A 616 -0.07 14.04 -18.11
CA PRO A 616 0.41 13.33 -16.93
C PRO A 616 1.77 12.70 -17.19
N GLU A 617 2.63 12.69 -16.16
CA GLU A 617 3.87 11.92 -16.21
C GLU A 617 3.55 10.43 -16.25
N LYS A 618 4.33 9.70 -17.05
CA LYS A 618 4.16 8.26 -17.21
C LYS A 618 4.57 7.54 -15.92
N PRO A 619 3.72 6.65 -15.36
CA PRO A 619 4.09 5.84 -14.21
C PRO A 619 5.35 4.99 -14.48
N VAL A 620 6.35 5.07 -13.60
CA VAL A 620 7.66 4.41 -13.77
C VAL A 620 7.52 2.89 -13.87
N TRP A 621 6.60 2.31 -13.10
CA TRP A 621 6.38 0.86 -13.05
C TRP A 621 5.75 0.28 -14.33
N LEU A 622 5.24 1.11 -15.26
CA LEU A 622 4.69 0.64 -16.55
C LEU A 622 5.73 -0.06 -17.43
N THR A 623 7.02 0.26 -17.23
CA THR A 623 8.14 -0.33 -17.98
C THR A 623 8.88 -1.41 -17.19
N GLU A 624 8.47 -1.69 -15.95
CA GLU A 624 9.07 -2.72 -15.11
C GLU A 624 8.43 -4.10 -15.37
N PRO A 625 9.19 -5.20 -15.26
CA PRO A 625 8.62 -6.53 -15.31
C PRO A 625 7.66 -6.73 -14.13
N ILE A 626 6.39 -6.97 -14.45
CA ILE A 626 5.36 -7.29 -13.46
C ILE A 626 5.69 -8.68 -12.91
N ALA A 627 5.89 -8.77 -11.58
CA ALA A 627 6.00 -10.06 -10.89
C ALA A 627 4.70 -10.88 -11.11
N ASN A 628 4.71 -12.20 -10.96
CA ASN A 628 3.52 -13.07 -11.11
C ASN A 628 2.44 -12.84 -10.00
N GLN A 629 2.16 -11.59 -9.63
CA GLN A 629 1.19 -11.17 -8.65
C GLN A 629 0.15 -10.30 -9.38
N GLY A 630 -1.13 -10.47 -9.00
CA GLY A 630 -2.22 -9.64 -9.51
C GLY A 630 -2.03 -8.16 -9.23
N LEU A 631 -2.83 -7.33 -9.90
CA LEU A 631 -2.85 -5.89 -9.69
C LEU A 631 -3.31 -5.56 -8.27
N SER A 632 -2.53 -4.73 -7.57
CA SER A 632 -3.02 -4.05 -6.38
C SER A 632 -4.13 -3.08 -6.78
N VAL A 633 -5.05 -2.77 -5.86
CA VAL A 633 -6.08 -1.74 -6.04
C VAL A 633 -5.49 -0.40 -6.48
N GLY A 634 -4.41 0.04 -5.84
CA GLY A 634 -3.71 1.27 -6.19
C GLY A 634 -3.11 1.25 -7.60
N ARG A 635 -2.46 0.15 -7.99
CA ARG A 635 -1.84 0.00 -9.32
C ARG A 635 -2.89 -0.07 -10.42
N PHE A 636 -3.97 -0.81 -10.21
CA PHE A 636 -5.10 -0.86 -11.14
C PHE A 636 -5.69 0.55 -11.35
N ALA A 637 -6.05 1.25 -10.26
CA ALA A 637 -6.63 2.59 -10.36
C ALA A 637 -5.67 3.57 -11.04
N SER A 638 -4.37 3.51 -10.72
CA SER A 638 -3.34 4.33 -11.37
C SER A 638 -3.24 4.04 -12.86
N LEU A 639 -3.24 2.77 -13.26
CA LEU A 639 -3.19 2.34 -14.67
C LEU A 639 -4.39 2.87 -15.45
N TYR A 640 -5.58 2.62 -14.92
CA TYR A 640 -6.84 2.94 -15.56
C TYR A 640 -7.02 4.47 -15.68
N ASN A 641 -6.77 5.21 -14.60
CA ASN A 641 -6.84 6.68 -14.62
C ASN A 641 -5.77 7.29 -15.53
N TYR A 642 -4.59 6.67 -15.65
CA TYR A 642 -3.56 7.13 -16.59
C TYR A 642 -4.00 6.94 -18.04
N ALA A 643 -4.65 5.82 -18.37
CA ALA A 643 -5.19 5.61 -19.71
C ALA A 643 -6.27 6.65 -20.09
N LEU A 644 -7.11 7.05 -19.15
CA LEU A 644 -8.12 8.10 -19.35
C LEU A 644 -7.50 9.49 -19.59
N THR A 645 -6.41 9.81 -18.89
CA THR A 645 -5.79 11.15 -18.91
C THR A 645 -4.71 11.31 -19.97
N ASN A 646 -4.07 10.21 -20.40
CA ASN A 646 -3.01 10.23 -21.40
C ASN A 646 -3.58 10.36 -22.82
N GLN A 647 -3.45 11.55 -23.40
CA GLN A 647 -3.87 11.82 -24.79
C GLN A 647 -2.76 11.54 -25.81
N ARG A 648 -1.59 11.03 -25.37
CA ARG A 648 -0.45 10.72 -26.26
C ARG A 648 -0.46 9.27 -26.71
N SER A 649 0.10 9.05 -27.91
CA SER A 649 0.39 7.72 -28.40
C SER A 649 1.41 7.00 -27.50
N ASP A 650 0.97 5.97 -26.77
CA ASP A 650 1.82 5.12 -25.92
C ASP A 650 1.61 3.63 -26.23
N SER A 651 2.57 3.05 -26.96
CA SER A 651 2.56 1.63 -27.33
C SER A 651 2.86 0.69 -26.16
N SER A 652 3.56 1.17 -25.14
CA SER A 652 3.85 0.34 -23.96
C SER A 652 2.66 0.28 -23.00
N LEU A 653 1.83 1.34 -22.94
CA LEU A 653 0.60 1.34 -22.17
C LEU A 653 -0.36 0.25 -22.69
N THR A 654 -0.62 0.26 -24.00
CA THR A 654 -1.48 -0.73 -24.67
C THR A 654 -0.93 -2.16 -24.55
N ALA A 655 0.37 -2.36 -24.74
CA ALA A 655 1.01 -3.68 -24.55
C ALA A 655 0.90 -4.19 -23.11
N THR A 656 1.10 -3.31 -22.13
CA THR A 656 0.99 -3.66 -20.70
C THR A 656 -0.44 -4.00 -20.33
N ILE A 657 -1.42 -3.18 -20.73
CA ILE A 657 -2.85 -3.45 -20.47
C ILE A 657 -3.27 -4.78 -21.12
N GLN A 658 -2.85 -5.05 -22.37
CA GLN A 658 -3.18 -6.29 -23.05
C GLN A 658 -2.65 -7.54 -22.33
N ARG A 659 -1.44 -7.47 -21.79
CA ARG A 659 -0.88 -8.56 -20.99
C ARG A 659 -1.67 -8.73 -19.68
N LEU A 660 -2.06 -7.63 -19.03
CA LEU A 660 -2.75 -7.65 -17.74
C LEU A 660 -4.20 -8.12 -17.85
N SER A 661 -4.92 -7.73 -18.90
CA SER A 661 -6.32 -8.12 -19.13
C SER A 661 -6.50 -9.59 -19.51
N THR A 662 -5.42 -10.26 -19.94
CA THR A 662 -5.44 -11.69 -20.27
C THR A 662 -4.95 -12.58 -19.12
N ASP A 663 -4.49 -11.99 -18.02
CA ASP A 663 -4.05 -12.72 -16.84
C ASP A 663 -5.25 -13.11 -15.96
N PRO A 664 -5.48 -14.40 -15.67
CA PRO A 664 -6.57 -14.85 -14.81
C PRO A 664 -6.58 -14.24 -13.41
N VAL A 665 -5.42 -13.79 -12.90
CA VAL A 665 -5.35 -13.17 -11.57
C VAL A 665 -6.03 -11.80 -11.54
N ASN A 666 -6.18 -11.14 -12.69
CA ASN A 666 -6.82 -9.81 -12.80
C ASN A 666 -8.26 -9.89 -13.34
N GLN A 667 -8.90 -11.06 -13.24
CA GLN A 667 -10.22 -11.28 -13.83
C GLN A 667 -11.24 -10.22 -13.41
N ASP A 668 -11.21 -9.79 -12.14
CA ASP A 668 -12.10 -8.77 -11.57
C ASP A 668 -11.96 -7.38 -12.21
N PHE A 669 -10.86 -7.11 -12.93
CA PHE A 669 -10.57 -5.83 -13.57
C PHE A 669 -10.65 -5.88 -15.10
N THR A 670 -11.03 -7.02 -15.69
CA THR A 670 -10.87 -7.27 -17.13
C THR A 670 -11.58 -6.23 -17.99
N ASP A 671 -12.85 -5.94 -17.73
CA ASP A 671 -13.64 -5.04 -18.58
C ASP A 671 -13.15 -3.59 -18.49
N ASP A 672 -12.77 -3.14 -17.30
CA ASP A 672 -12.17 -1.82 -17.10
C ASP A 672 -10.80 -1.71 -17.78
N LEU A 673 -9.99 -2.77 -17.75
CA LEU A 673 -8.73 -2.84 -18.50
C LEU A 673 -8.97 -2.82 -20.01
N LEU A 674 -9.99 -3.51 -20.52
CA LEU A 674 -10.36 -3.46 -21.94
C LEU A 674 -10.83 -2.07 -22.35
N LEU A 675 -11.60 -1.37 -21.51
CA LEU A 675 -12.00 0.02 -21.76
C LEU A 675 -10.78 0.94 -21.80
N ALA A 676 -9.89 0.84 -20.80
CA ALA A 676 -8.64 1.59 -20.77
C ALA A 676 -7.77 1.33 -22.01
N ARG A 677 -7.72 0.08 -22.49
CA ARG A 677 -7.06 -0.26 -23.74
C ARG A 677 -7.76 0.39 -24.94
N ALA A 678 -9.08 0.33 -25.03
CA ALA A 678 -9.83 0.92 -26.14
C ALA A 678 -9.55 2.42 -26.26
N ILE A 679 -9.52 3.14 -25.13
CA ILE A 679 -9.18 4.57 -25.07
C ILE A 679 -7.73 4.81 -25.52
N ALA A 680 -6.79 4.00 -25.02
CA ALA A 680 -5.39 4.12 -25.40
C ALA A 680 -5.14 3.79 -26.89
N GLU A 681 -5.87 2.84 -27.49
CA GLU A 681 -5.82 2.55 -28.93
C GLU A 681 -6.47 3.68 -29.74
N TYR A 682 -7.56 4.28 -29.25
CA TYR A 682 -8.20 5.43 -29.88
C TYR A 682 -7.24 6.63 -29.95
N ASN A 683 -6.58 6.98 -28.84
CA ASN A 683 -5.58 8.05 -28.78
C ASN A 683 -4.31 7.77 -29.63
N ARG A 684 -4.14 6.53 -30.13
CA ARG A 684 -3.06 6.12 -31.03
C ARG A 684 -3.48 6.10 -32.50
N GLU A 685 -4.68 6.58 -32.82
CA GLU A 685 -5.31 6.51 -34.15
C GLU A 685 -5.57 5.06 -34.63
N ASN A 686 -5.55 4.09 -33.71
CA ASN A 686 -5.84 2.68 -34.00
C ASN A 686 -7.33 2.38 -33.82
N HIS A 687 -8.17 3.09 -34.58
CA HIS A 687 -9.62 3.11 -34.41
C HIS A 687 -10.28 1.74 -34.61
N VAL A 688 -9.72 0.87 -35.45
CA VAL A 688 -10.27 -0.48 -35.68
C VAL A 688 -10.23 -1.30 -34.39
N ASP A 689 -9.08 -1.35 -33.71
CA ASP A 689 -8.95 -2.08 -32.45
C ASP A 689 -9.76 -1.40 -31.34
N ALA A 690 -9.78 -0.07 -31.29
CA ALA A 690 -10.56 0.68 -30.31
C ALA A 690 -12.06 0.35 -30.43
N PHE A 691 -12.67 0.49 -31.61
CA PHE A 691 -14.08 0.17 -31.82
C PHE A 691 -14.38 -1.33 -31.67
N GLY A 692 -13.44 -2.21 -32.05
CA GLY A 692 -13.58 -3.65 -31.83
C GLY A 692 -13.69 -4.00 -30.34
N LEU A 693 -12.83 -3.40 -29.51
CA LEU A 693 -12.87 -3.54 -28.04
C LEU A 693 -14.15 -2.95 -27.45
N MET A 694 -14.58 -1.77 -27.93
CA MET A 694 -15.84 -1.16 -27.47
C MET A 694 -17.06 -2.02 -27.83
N ASN A 695 -17.08 -2.67 -29.00
CA ASN A 695 -18.16 -3.58 -29.37
C ASN A 695 -18.16 -4.83 -28.50
N GLN A 696 -16.98 -5.42 -28.26
CA GLN A 696 -16.84 -6.55 -27.35
C GLN A 696 -17.38 -6.22 -25.95
N LEU A 697 -17.02 -5.06 -25.39
CA LEU A 697 -17.51 -4.58 -24.10
C LEU A 697 -19.02 -4.34 -24.11
N ALA A 698 -19.54 -3.72 -25.17
CA ALA A 698 -20.96 -3.42 -25.31
C ALA A 698 -21.86 -4.65 -25.49
N GLU A 699 -21.32 -5.76 -25.97
CA GLU A 699 -22.02 -7.05 -26.11
C GLU A 699 -21.82 -7.97 -24.90
N GLY A 700 -20.66 -7.86 -24.23
CA GLY A 700 -20.29 -8.72 -23.10
C GLY A 700 -20.83 -8.27 -21.73
N ASP A 701 -21.11 -6.97 -21.55
CA ASP A 701 -21.59 -6.41 -20.28
C ASP A 701 -23.01 -5.84 -20.44
N GLU A 702 -24.00 -6.55 -19.88
CA GLU A 702 -25.41 -6.11 -19.93
C GLU A 702 -25.67 -4.82 -19.13
N GLN A 703 -24.90 -4.57 -18.07
CA GLN A 703 -25.12 -3.43 -17.17
C GLN A 703 -24.49 -2.14 -17.72
N ASN A 704 -23.25 -2.22 -18.21
CA ASN A 704 -22.51 -1.05 -18.71
C ASN A 704 -22.53 -0.93 -20.24
N GLY A 705 -23.12 -1.90 -20.95
CA GLY A 705 -23.16 -1.93 -22.41
C GLY A 705 -23.69 -0.64 -23.05
N ALA A 706 -24.71 -0.02 -22.44
CA ALA A 706 -25.24 1.26 -22.91
C ALA A 706 -24.20 2.40 -22.81
N ALA A 707 -23.42 2.45 -21.73
CA ALA A 707 -22.38 3.47 -21.55
C ALA A 707 -21.25 3.31 -22.58
N TYR A 708 -20.83 2.06 -22.85
CA TYR A 708 -19.84 1.77 -23.89
C TYR A 708 -20.32 2.19 -25.29
N ARG A 709 -21.59 1.93 -25.61
CA ARG A 709 -22.20 2.39 -26.88
C ARG A 709 -22.27 3.91 -26.96
N SER A 710 -22.55 4.61 -25.87
CA SER A 710 -22.54 6.07 -25.85
C SER A 710 -21.15 6.64 -26.14
N ILE A 711 -20.09 6.07 -25.54
CA ILE A 711 -18.70 6.46 -25.83
C ILE A 711 -18.37 6.19 -27.31
N ALA A 712 -18.64 4.98 -27.80
CA ALA A 712 -18.38 4.61 -29.19
C ALA A 712 -19.17 5.50 -30.18
N GLY A 713 -20.42 5.82 -29.88
CA GLY A 713 -21.25 6.72 -30.69
C GLY A 713 -20.69 8.14 -30.75
N LEU A 714 -20.19 8.67 -29.62
CA LEU A 714 -19.53 9.98 -29.58
C LEU A 714 -18.20 9.96 -30.36
N TRP A 715 -17.42 8.89 -30.27
CA TRP A 715 -16.23 8.73 -31.12
C TRP A 715 -16.57 8.61 -32.61
N PHE A 716 -17.66 7.91 -32.97
CA PHE A 716 -18.13 7.92 -34.37
C PHE A 716 -18.54 9.33 -34.83
N LEU A 717 -19.20 10.12 -33.97
CA LEU A 717 -19.50 11.53 -34.26
C LEU A 717 -18.22 12.35 -34.47
N GLU A 718 -17.23 12.19 -33.60
CA GLU A 718 -15.92 12.84 -33.71
C GLU A 718 -15.26 12.48 -35.04
N GLN A 719 -15.23 11.20 -35.42
CA GLN A 719 -14.65 10.72 -36.68
C GLN A 719 -15.46 11.08 -37.95
N GLY A 720 -16.59 11.78 -37.82
CA GLY A 720 -17.46 12.17 -38.94
C GLY A 720 -18.32 11.01 -39.50
N LEU A 721 -18.40 9.89 -38.79
CA LEU A 721 -19.16 8.69 -39.16
C LEU A 721 -20.60 8.78 -38.63
N TYR A 722 -21.33 9.79 -39.10
CA TYR A 722 -22.60 10.23 -38.49
C TYR A 722 -23.71 9.17 -38.50
N ARG A 723 -23.91 8.42 -39.58
CA ARG A 723 -24.94 7.36 -39.61
C ARG A 723 -24.59 6.21 -38.68
N ARG A 724 -23.32 5.80 -38.66
CA ARG A 724 -22.83 4.77 -37.74
C ARG A 724 -22.98 5.19 -36.28
N ALA A 725 -22.73 6.46 -35.97
CA ALA A 725 -23.02 7.03 -34.66
C ALA A 725 -24.51 6.91 -34.33
N ALA A 726 -25.40 7.29 -35.24
CA ALA A 726 -26.84 7.20 -35.04
C ALA A 726 -27.34 5.77 -34.81
N GLU A 727 -26.80 4.78 -35.53
CA GLU A 727 -27.06 3.35 -35.32
C GLU A 727 -26.58 2.89 -33.95
N THR A 728 -25.40 3.32 -33.53
CA THR A 728 -24.82 2.95 -32.23
C THR A 728 -25.65 3.50 -31.08
N PHE A 729 -26.08 4.76 -31.17
CA PHE A 729 -27.00 5.36 -30.19
C PHE A 729 -28.40 4.73 -30.20
N ALA A 730 -28.82 4.09 -31.31
CA ALA A 730 -30.15 3.50 -31.43
C ALA A 730 -30.41 2.35 -30.45
N TYR A 731 -29.34 1.71 -29.97
CA TYR A 731 -29.42 0.65 -28.98
C TYR A 731 -29.73 1.16 -27.57
N ASN A 732 -29.58 2.46 -27.32
CA ASN A 732 -29.83 3.09 -26.04
C ASN A 732 -31.19 3.81 -26.06
N SER A 733 -31.86 3.83 -24.92
CA SER A 733 -33.19 4.44 -24.75
C SER A 733 -33.18 5.71 -23.91
N ASP A 734 -32.03 6.11 -23.36
CA ASP A 734 -31.91 7.34 -22.57
C ASP A 734 -31.98 8.60 -23.44
N THR A 735 -32.48 9.69 -22.86
CA THR A 735 -32.70 10.95 -23.58
C THR A 735 -31.42 11.54 -24.16
N THR A 736 -30.27 11.35 -23.52
CA THR A 736 -28.98 11.88 -23.98
C THR A 736 -28.51 11.15 -25.23
N SER A 737 -28.58 9.81 -25.27
CA SER A 737 -28.30 9.02 -26.46
C SER A 737 -29.27 9.34 -27.61
N ILE A 738 -30.56 9.55 -27.30
CA ILE A 738 -31.56 9.97 -28.30
C ILE A 738 -31.24 11.34 -28.87
N TYR A 739 -30.81 12.30 -28.04
CA TYR A 739 -30.34 13.60 -28.49
C TYR A 739 -29.14 13.47 -29.43
N TYR A 740 -28.11 12.73 -29.04
CA TYR A 740 -26.94 12.53 -29.90
C TYR A 740 -27.28 11.78 -31.19
N ARG A 741 -28.24 10.85 -31.16
CA ARG A 741 -28.78 10.21 -32.36
C ARG A 741 -29.45 11.22 -33.29
N ALA A 742 -30.24 12.14 -32.74
CA ALA A 742 -30.90 13.19 -33.50
C ALA A 742 -29.86 14.12 -34.17
N VAL A 743 -28.83 14.53 -33.41
CA VAL A 743 -27.70 15.33 -33.92
C VAL A 743 -26.94 14.58 -35.02
N ALA A 744 -26.64 13.30 -34.81
CA ALA A 744 -25.94 12.46 -35.77
C ALA A 744 -26.72 12.35 -37.11
N LEU A 745 -28.03 12.08 -37.06
CA LEU A 745 -28.86 12.02 -38.26
C LEU A 745 -28.99 13.39 -38.96
N THR A 746 -29.06 14.49 -38.20
CA THR A 746 -29.03 15.84 -38.77
C THR A 746 -27.72 16.12 -39.51
N LYS A 747 -26.58 15.72 -38.95
CA LYS A 747 -25.26 15.83 -39.59
C LYS A 747 -25.09 14.91 -40.80
N ALA A 748 -25.78 13.78 -40.81
CA ALA A 748 -25.88 12.89 -41.96
C ALA A 748 -26.81 13.40 -43.08
N ASN A 749 -27.42 14.58 -42.91
CA ASN A 749 -28.42 15.16 -43.82
C ASN A 749 -29.74 14.37 -43.91
N ASP A 750 -30.06 13.55 -42.89
CA ASP A 750 -31.27 12.73 -42.82
C ASP A 750 -32.35 13.40 -41.93
N LEU A 751 -32.66 14.68 -42.21
CA LEU A 751 -33.54 15.52 -41.38
C LEU A 751 -34.92 14.91 -41.13
N ALA A 752 -35.52 14.26 -42.12
CA ALA A 752 -36.85 13.65 -41.97
C ALA A 752 -36.85 12.52 -40.93
N ILE A 753 -35.76 11.75 -40.85
CA ILE A 753 -35.62 10.66 -39.88
C ILE A 753 -35.27 11.23 -38.50
N ALA A 754 -34.48 12.30 -38.46
CA ALA A 754 -34.07 12.95 -37.21
C ALA A 754 -35.26 13.55 -36.43
N GLN A 755 -36.38 13.88 -37.08
CA GLN A 755 -37.48 14.65 -36.49
C GLN A 755 -38.07 14.03 -35.22
N SER A 756 -38.44 12.75 -35.26
CA SER A 756 -39.03 12.08 -34.09
C SER A 756 -38.07 11.99 -32.91
N PHE A 757 -36.77 11.90 -33.18
CA PHE A 757 -35.75 11.87 -32.14
C PHE A 757 -35.53 13.25 -31.52
N TRP A 758 -35.54 14.32 -32.33
CA TRP A 758 -35.54 15.69 -31.83
C TRP A 758 -36.77 16.01 -30.98
N GLU A 759 -37.96 15.55 -31.39
CA GLU A 759 -39.19 15.68 -30.61
C GLU A 759 -39.04 15.02 -29.24
N THR A 760 -38.55 13.78 -29.22
CA THR A 760 -38.33 13.02 -27.97
C THR A 760 -37.30 13.70 -27.07
N ALA A 761 -36.12 14.07 -27.62
CA ALA A 761 -35.03 14.70 -26.88
C ALA A 761 -35.41 16.07 -26.30
N SER A 762 -36.28 16.82 -26.98
CA SER A 762 -36.68 18.17 -26.57
C SER A 762 -37.60 18.25 -25.35
N THR A 763 -38.17 17.12 -24.91
CA THR A 763 -39.25 17.08 -23.91
C THR A 763 -38.91 17.79 -22.59
N ASN A 764 -37.64 17.70 -22.15
CA ASN A 764 -37.18 18.22 -20.85
C ASN A 764 -36.00 19.21 -20.96
N ASP A 765 -35.61 19.62 -22.17
CA ASP A 765 -34.49 20.53 -22.38
C ASP A 765 -34.90 21.70 -23.28
N PRO A 766 -35.06 22.92 -22.73
CA PRO A 766 -35.45 24.11 -23.49
C PRO A 766 -34.48 24.49 -24.60
N ALA A 767 -33.17 24.23 -24.44
CA ALA A 767 -32.17 24.53 -25.46
C ALA A 767 -32.31 23.57 -26.64
N VAL A 768 -32.50 22.28 -26.36
CA VAL A 768 -32.79 21.26 -27.39
C VAL A 768 -34.13 21.55 -28.08
N ALA A 769 -35.16 21.96 -27.33
CA ALA A 769 -36.44 22.38 -27.88
C ALA A 769 -36.32 23.58 -28.81
N ALA A 770 -35.52 24.58 -28.45
CA ALA A 770 -35.24 25.73 -29.29
C ALA A 770 -34.59 25.34 -30.63
N LEU A 771 -33.57 24.47 -30.60
CA LEU A 771 -32.91 23.96 -31.81
C LEU A 771 -33.88 23.16 -32.68
N LYS A 772 -34.69 22.28 -32.08
CA LYS A 772 -35.74 21.51 -32.78
C LYS A 772 -36.76 22.42 -33.47
N GLN A 773 -37.30 23.42 -32.76
CA GLN A 773 -38.31 24.33 -33.32
C GLN A 773 -37.78 25.11 -34.53
N VAL A 774 -36.51 25.52 -34.47
CA VAL A 774 -35.84 26.22 -35.56
C VAL A 774 -35.55 25.27 -36.73
N LEU A 775 -35.03 24.07 -36.46
CA LEU A 775 -34.78 23.05 -37.50
C LEU A 775 -36.06 22.66 -38.24
N TYR A 776 -37.22 22.56 -37.58
CA TYR A 776 -38.48 22.16 -38.24
C TYR A 776 -39.40 23.33 -38.54
N THR A 777 -38.85 24.56 -38.60
CA THR A 777 -39.55 25.78 -39.05
C THR A 777 -40.82 26.12 -38.26
N GLU A 778 -40.90 25.67 -37.00
CA GLU A 778 -41.99 26.00 -36.07
C GLU A 778 -41.91 27.46 -35.61
N ARG A 779 -40.68 27.99 -35.56
CA ARG A 779 -40.40 29.42 -35.40
C ARG A 779 -39.14 29.83 -36.16
N LYS A 780 -38.95 31.14 -36.32
CA LYS A 780 -37.75 31.71 -36.95
C LYS A 780 -36.55 31.66 -35.98
N PRO A 781 -35.31 31.49 -36.48
CA PRO A 781 -34.11 31.60 -35.66
C PRO A 781 -33.93 33.01 -35.08
N GLU A 782 -33.70 33.14 -33.78
CA GLU A 782 -33.52 34.41 -33.08
C GLU A 782 -32.09 34.59 -32.56
N THR A 783 -31.56 33.58 -31.88
CA THR A 783 -30.19 33.61 -31.33
C THR A 783 -29.15 33.35 -32.40
N ASP A 784 -27.91 33.77 -32.18
CA ASP A 784 -26.82 33.55 -33.14
C ASP A 784 -26.50 32.05 -33.30
N LEU A 785 -26.63 31.25 -32.24
CA LEU A 785 -26.51 29.79 -32.32
C LEU A 785 -27.64 29.20 -33.17
N GLU A 786 -28.89 29.59 -32.95
CA GLU A 786 -30.03 29.13 -33.76
C GLU A 786 -29.85 29.47 -35.24
N LYS A 787 -29.43 30.70 -35.57
CA LYS A 787 -29.16 31.14 -36.95
C LYS A 787 -28.02 30.33 -37.58
N ALA A 788 -26.93 30.12 -36.84
CA ALA A 788 -25.78 29.35 -37.32
C ALA A 788 -26.17 27.89 -37.57
N PHE A 789 -26.91 27.28 -36.64
CA PHE A 789 -27.39 25.91 -36.73
C PHE A 789 -28.36 25.73 -37.90
N TYR A 790 -29.34 26.64 -38.05
CA TYR A 790 -30.28 26.64 -39.19
C TYR A 790 -29.55 26.78 -40.53
N SER A 791 -28.65 27.77 -40.64
CA SER A 791 -27.90 28.04 -41.87
C SER A 791 -27.03 26.85 -42.29
N THR A 792 -26.53 26.09 -41.32
CA THR A 792 -25.69 24.91 -41.53
C THR A 792 -26.50 23.73 -42.03
N TYR A 793 -27.61 23.39 -41.38
CA TYR A 793 -28.29 22.09 -41.59
C TYR A 793 -29.55 22.14 -42.45
N ARG A 794 -30.22 23.29 -42.65
CA ARG A 794 -31.39 23.40 -43.56
C ARG A 794 -30.97 23.59 -45.01
N LEU A 795 -30.41 22.54 -45.61
CA LEU A 795 -29.92 22.57 -47.00
C LEU A 795 -31.01 22.87 -48.04
N ASP A 796 -32.27 22.62 -47.70
CA ASP A 796 -33.44 22.79 -48.58
C ASP A 796 -33.91 24.24 -48.70
N ASP A 797 -33.59 25.11 -47.73
CA ASP A 797 -33.94 26.54 -47.76
C ASP A 797 -32.86 27.36 -48.49
N LEU A 798 -33.14 27.72 -49.74
CA LEU A 798 -32.26 28.55 -50.57
C LEU A 798 -31.97 29.94 -49.97
N ASN A 799 -32.83 30.44 -49.08
CA ASN A 799 -32.67 31.76 -48.45
C ASN A 799 -31.96 31.71 -47.10
N ARG A 800 -31.50 30.54 -46.64
CA ARG A 800 -30.81 30.39 -45.34
C ARG A 800 -29.59 31.29 -45.18
N GLY A 801 -28.96 31.71 -46.28
CA GLY A 801 -27.84 32.67 -46.28
C GLY A 801 -28.20 34.03 -45.67
N ALA A 802 -29.46 34.45 -45.74
CA ALA A 802 -29.92 35.69 -45.12
C ALA A 802 -29.82 35.64 -43.59
N TYR A 803 -30.06 34.48 -42.97
CA TYR A 803 -29.87 34.32 -41.53
C TYR A 803 -28.40 34.37 -41.15
N TRP A 804 -27.53 33.72 -41.92
CA TRP A 804 -26.09 33.74 -41.73
C TRP A 804 -25.49 35.17 -41.73
N GLU A 805 -25.95 36.03 -42.64
CA GLU A 805 -25.46 37.42 -42.71
C GLU A 805 -25.70 38.20 -41.40
N THR A 806 -26.78 37.87 -40.68
CA THR A 806 -27.19 38.55 -39.44
C THR A 806 -26.52 38.03 -38.17
N ILE A 807 -25.70 36.97 -38.25
CA ILE A 807 -24.94 36.45 -37.11
C ILE A 807 -23.87 37.48 -36.73
N LYS A 808 -23.79 37.79 -35.43
CA LYS A 808 -22.83 38.74 -34.85
C LYS A 808 -21.65 38.03 -34.20
N ASP A 809 -21.87 36.88 -33.57
CA ASP A 809 -20.78 36.08 -32.99
C ASP A 809 -19.80 35.64 -34.11
N PRO A 810 -18.52 36.04 -34.02
CA PRO A 810 -17.56 35.81 -35.10
C PRO A 810 -17.20 34.33 -35.27
N SER A 811 -17.28 33.52 -34.21
CA SER A 811 -17.00 32.08 -34.27
C SER A 811 -18.14 31.34 -34.95
N LEU A 812 -19.38 31.56 -34.49
CA LEU A 812 -20.58 30.95 -35.08
C LEU A 812 -20.79 31.37 -36.54
N LYS A 813 -20.51 32.65 -36.87
CA LYS A 813 -20.55 33.14 -38.26
C LYS A 813 -19.50 32.45 -39.13
N THR A 814 -18.32 32.19 -38.58
CA THR A 814 -17.24 31.47 -39.27
C THR A 814 -17.62 30.02 -39.51
N VAL A 815 -18.09 29.30 -38.49
CA VAL A 815 -18.47 27.88 -38.59
C VAL A 815 -19.59 27.66 -39.62
N SER A 816 -20.68 28.41 -39.50
CA SER A 816 -21.81 28.30 -40.44
C SER A 816 -21.48 28.83 -41.84
N GLY A 817 -20.61 29.84 -41.94
CA GLY A 817 -20.12 30.33 -43.24
C GLY A 817 -19.21 29.33 -43.94
N VAL A 818 -18.38 28.58 -43.20
CA VAL A 818 -17.61 27.45 -43.73
C VAL A 818 -18.54 26.37 -44.28
N ALA A 819 -19.61 26.03 -43.57
CA ALA A 819 -20.60 25.07 -44.05
C ALA A 819 -21.26 25.54 -45.36
N LEU A 820 -21.66 26.82 -45.46
CA LEU A 820 -22.19 27.41 -46.70
C LEU A 820 -21.18 27.35 -47.85
N ALA A 821 -19.91 27.70 -47.58
CA ALA A 821 -18.85 27.64 -48.59
C ALA A 821 -18.61 26.21 -49.07
N ASN A 822 -18.64 25.23 -48.16
CA ASN A 822 -18.50 23.82 -48.51
C ASN A 822 -19.65 23.32 -49.38
N ASN A 823 -20.89 23.69 -49.07
CA ASN A 823 -22.06 23.37 -49.92
C ASN A 823 -21.90 23.95 -51.34
N TYR A 824 -21.46 25.20 -51.46
CA TYR A 824 -21.16 25.79 -52.78
C TYR A 824 -20.03 25.05 -53.52
N LEU A 825 -19.03 24.51 -52.81
CA LEU A 825 -17.97 23.71 -53.43
C LEU A 825 -18.49 22.36 -53.91
N ASP A 826 -19.40 21.74 -53.18
CA ASP A 826 -20.07 20.49 -53.55
C ASP A 826 -20.93 20.68 -54.81
N ASP A 827 -21.61 21.82 -54.93
CA ASP A 827 -22.36 22.23 -56.14
C ASP A 827 -21.47 22.76 -57.29
N LEU A 828 -20.14 22.65 -57.17
CA LEU A 828 -19.14 23.14 -58.14
C LEU A 828 -19.14 24.67 -58.35
N GLN A 829 -19.74 25.43 -57.43
CA GLN A 829 -19.84 26.89 -57.44
C GLN A 829 -18.70 27.58 -56.66
N TRP A 830 -17.45 27.29 -57.01
CA TRP A 830 -16.27 27.75 -56.25
C TRP A 830 -16.14 29.27 -56.09
N ARG A 831 -16.72 30.08 -57.00
CA ARG A 831 -16.72 31.55 -56.89
C ARG A 831 -17.59 32.04 -55.73
N ASN A 832 -18.75 31.40 -55.53
CA ASN A 832 -19.65 31.71 -54.41
C ASN A 832 -18.98 31.29 -53.09
N ALA A 833 -18.35 30.11 -53.07
CA ALA A 833 -17.55 29.67 -51.93
C ALA A 833 -16.41 30.65 -51.60
N GLN A 834 -15.68 31.15 -52.61
CA GLN A 834 -14.64 32.15 -52.42
C GLN A 834 -15.19 33.45 -51.82
N LEU A 835 -16.35 33.93 -52.31
CA LEU A 835 -16.99 35.14 -51.79
C LEU A 835 -17.31 34.99 -50.29
N ILE A 836 -17.95 33.87 -49.91
CA ILE A 836 -18.27 33.57 -48.51
C ILE A 836 -16.99 33.53 -47.65
N LEU A 837 -15.98 32.74 -48.05
CA LEU A 837 -14.74 32.61 -47.27
C LEU A 837 -13.97 33.94 -47.14
N SER A 838 -14.01 34.79 -48.16
CA SER A 838 -13.37 36.11 -48.13
C SER A 838 -14.10 37.12 -47.24
N GLY A 839 -15.40 36.93 -47.02
CA GLY A 839 -16.24 37.76 -46.16
C GLY A 839 -16.33 37.29 -44.72
N LEU A 840 -15.60 36.22 -44.35
CA LEU A 840 -15.56 35.74 -42.98
C LEU A 840 -14.83 36.72 -42.05
N PRO A 841 -15.24 36.84 -40.77
CA PRO A 841 -14.55 37.67 -39.81
C PRO A 841 -13.06 37.33 -39.72
N ASP A 842 -12.22 38.35 -39.51
CA ASP A 842 -10.80 38.20 -39.19
C ASP A 842 -10.54 38.96 -37.88
N SER A 843 -10.66 38.24 -36.76
CA SER A 843 -10.62 38.76 -35.40
C SER A 843 -9.96 37.75 -34.48
N ASP A 844 -9.25 38.23 -33.46
CA ASP A 844 -8.67 37.39 -32.40
C ASP A 844 -9.73 36.74 -31.49
N GLN A 845 -11.01 37.11 -31.65
CA GLN A 845 -12.15 36.55 -30.90
C GLN A 845 -12.69 35.24 -31.50
N ILE A 846 -12.11 34.75 -32.60
CA ILE A 846 -12.57 33.52 -33.26
C ILE A 846 -11.98 32.30 -32.53
N THR A 847 -12.82 31.32 -32.20
CA THR A 847 -12.36 30.09 -31.54
C THR A 847 -11.35 29.31 -32.40
N PRO A 848 -10.38 28.61 -31.78
CA PRO A 848 -9.42 27.78 -32.53
C PRO A 848 -10.09 26.72 -33.43
N VAL A 849 -11.25 26.22 -33.04
CA VAL A 849 -12.08 25.30 -33.83
C VAL A 849 -12.54 25.99 -35.12
N ALA A 850 -13.18 27.17 -35.02
CA ALA A 850 -13.64 27.94 -36.17
C ALA A 850 -12.48 28.37 -37.08
N VAL A 851 -11.32 28.76 -36.53
CA VAL A 851 -10.11 29.06 -37.32
C VAL A 851 -9.61 27.84 -38.09
N SER A 852 -9.61 26.66 -37.46
CA SER A 852 -9.21 25.40 -38.10
C SER A 852 -10.15 25.07 -39.26
N MET A 853 -11.48 25.10 -39.03
CA MET A 853 -12.50 24.86 -40.07
C MET A 853 -12.36 25.84 -41.26
N ARG A 854 -12.17 27.13 -40.98
CA ARG A 854 -11.93 28.17 -42.00
C ARG A 854 -10.71 27.85 -42.84
N THR A 855 -9.63 27.42 -42.20
CA THR A 855 -8.37 27.05 -42.85
C THR A 855 -8.55 25.84 -43.76
N ILE A 856 -9.24 24.80 -43.28
CA ILE A 856 -9.55 23.60 -44.07
C ILE A 856 -10.42 23.94 -45.29
N ALA A 857 -11.46 24.76 -45.14
CA ALA A 857 -12.29 25.16 -46.26
C ALA A 857 -11.54 26.03 -47.29
N ALA A 858 -10.63 26.90 -46.85
CA ALA A 858 -9.76 27.66 -47.75
C ALA A 858 -8.77 26.74 -48.51
N LEU A 859 -8.25 25.71 -47.84
CA LEU A 859 -7.42 24.68 -48.47
C LEU A 859 -8.22 23.88 -49.51
N ARG A 860 -9.45 23.46 -49.16
CA ARG A 860 -10.40 22.82 -50.08
C ARG A 860 -10.66 23.67 -51.32
N LEU A 861 -10.94 24.97 -51.15
CA LEU A 861 -11.11 25.91 -52.26
C LEU A 861 -9.85 25.98 -53.14
N SER A 862 -8.66 25.97 -52.53
CA SER A 862 -7.38 25.97 -53.25
C SER A 862 -7.21 24.70 -54.11
N ALA A 863 -7.64 23.54 -53.60
CA ALA A 863 -7.67 22.27 -54.33
C ALA A 863 -8.64 22.31 -55.53
N PHE A 864 -9.81 22.94 -55.37
CA PHE A 864 -10.75 23.17 -56.49
C PHE A 864 -10.17 24.07 -57.57
N ARG A 865 -9.44 25.11 -57.17
CA ARG A 865 -8.75 26.05 -58.09
C ARG A 865 -7.44 25.51 -58.64
N ARG A 866 -7.00 24.30 -58.23
CA ARG A 866 -5.71 23.69 -58.58
C ARG A 866 -4.52 24.62 -58.26
N SER A 867 -4.62 25.41 -57.19
CA SER A 867 -3.61 26.39 -56.79
C SER A 867 -2.70 25.82 -55.71
N VAL A 868 -1.55 25.29 -56.12
CA VAL A 868 -0.58 24.65 -55.21
C VAL A 868 -0.03 25.63 -54.18
N GLY A 869 0.42 26.81 -54.58
CA GLY A 869 0.99 27.80 -53.65
C GLY A 869 -0.01 28.28 -52.59
N SER A 870 -1.28 28.45 -52.97
CA SER A 870 -2.36 28.79 -52.02
C SER A 870 -2.62 27.63 -51.05
N ALA A 871 -2.65 26.39 -51.56
CA ALA A 871 -2.84 25.21 -50.74
C ALA A 871 -1.69 24.99 -49.74
N GLU A 872 -0.43 25.08 -50.18
CA GLU A 872 0.74 24.97 -49.31
C GLU A 872 0.74 26.09 -48.24
N THR A 873 0.34 27.31 -48.61
CA THR A 873 0.23 28.43 -47.66
C THR A 873 -0.84 28.16 -46.59
N MET A 874 -2.01 27.63 -46.98
CA MET A 874 -3.06 27.30 -46.00
C MET A 874 -2.69 26.08 -45.15
N ALA A 875 -2.03 25.07 -45.72
CA ALA A 875 -1.59 23.89 -44.98
C ALA A 875 -0.52 24.19 -43.92
N ASN A 876 0.28 25.24 -44.12
CA ASN A 876 1.26 25.70 -43.13
C ASN A 876 0.65 26.45 -41.93
N LYS A 877 -0.64 26.81 -41.97
CA LYS A 877 -1.32 27.42 -40.83
C LYS A 877 -1.59 26.37 -39.75
N THR A 878 -1.52 26.80 -38.49
CA THR A 878 -1.85 25.95 -37.34
C THR A 878 -3.33 25.58 -37.34
N VAL A 879 -3.61 24.28 -37.22
CA VAL A 879 -4.96 23.72 -37.03
C VAL A 879 -4.94 22.80 -35.81
N LEU A 880 -6.09 22.63 -35.16
CA LEU A 880 -6.23 21.68 -34.06
C LEU A 880 -5.95 20.23 -34.53
N PRO A 881 -5.47 19.33 -33.64
CA PRO A 881 -5.09 17.96 -34.00
C PRO A 881 -6.13 17.20 -34.82
N HIS A 882 -7.40 17.28 -34.43
CA HIS A 882 -8.50 16.58 -35.11
C HIS A 882 -8.70 17.02 -36.59
N TYR A 883 -8.28 18.23 -36.98
CA TYR A 883 -8.36 18.72 -38.37
C TYR A 883 -7.13 18.37 -39.21
N GLN A 884 -6.11 17.71 -38.65
CA GLN A 884 -4.88 17.39 -39.38
C GLN A 884 -5.13 16.37 -40.50
N ALA A 885 -6.02 15.40 -40.30
CA ALA A 885 -6.39 14.43 -41.33
C ALA A 885 -7.00 15.12 -42.56
N GLU A 886 -7.96 16.02 -42.35
CA GLU A 886 -8.60 16.79 -43.42
C GLU A 886 -7.61 17.73 -44.12
N ARG A 887 -6.69 18.34 -43.37
CA ARG A 887 -5.62 19.18 -43.93
C ARG A 887 -4.75 18.37 -44.89
N ALA A 888 -4.25 17.22 -44.43
CA ALA A 888 -3.42 16.33 -45.22
C ALA A 888 -4.19 15.83 -46.46
N TYR A 889 -5.46 15.48 -46.31
CA TYR A 889 -6.34 15.06 -47.39
C TYR A 889 -6.50 16.13 -48.49
N TRP A 890 -6.87 17.37 -48.13
CA TRP A 890 -7.09 18.42 -49.13
C TRP A 890 -5.79 18.91 -49.78
N LEU A 891 -4.67 18.85 -49.05
CA LEU A 891 -3.35 19.08 -49.64
C LEU A 891 -3.00 17.97 -50.64
N GLY A 892 -3.24 16.71 -50.28
CA GLY A 892 -3.09 15.55 -51.17
C GLY A 892 -3.93 15.67 -52.44
N GLN A 893 -5.21 16.05 -52.30
CA GLN A 893 -6.11 16.34 -53.43
C GLN A 893 -5.57 17.44 -54.34
N THR A 894 -4.93 18.47 -53.79
CA THR A 894 -4.33 19.54 -54.60
C THR A 894 -3.17 19.01 -55.43
N TYR A 895 -2.30 18.20 -54.82
CA TYR A 895 -1.17 17.59 -55.52
C TYR A 895 -1.61 16.58 -56.57
N ASP A 896 -2.62 15.76 -56.27
CA ASP A 896 -3.16 14.77 -57.20
C ASP A 896 -3.74 15.45 -58.46
N ARG A 897 -4.60 16.47 -58.25
CA ARG A 897 -5.19 17.27 -59.33
C ARG A 897 -4.18 18.09 -60.16
N THR A 898 -2.97 18.26 -59.65
CA THR A 898 -1.86 18.97 -60.33
C THR A 898 -0.73 18.02 -60.78
N HIS A 899 -0.98 16.71 -60.73
CA HIS A 899 -0.06 15.64 -61.15
C HIS A 899 1.27 15.57 -60.37
N GLN A 900 1.31 16.05 -59.12
CA GLN A 900 2.44 15.90 -58.20
C GLN A 900 2.31 14.62 -57.35
N LEU A 901 2.35 13.46 -58.02
CA LEU A 901 1.96 12.16 -57.44
C LEU A 901 2.73 11.77 -56.17
N SER A 902 4.04 12.04 -56.10
CA SER A 902 4.84 11.69 -54.91
C SER A 902 4.40 12.47 -53.66
N LYS A 903 4.11 13.77 -53.82
CA LYS A 903 3.60 14.60 -52.72
C LYS A 903 2.16 14.22 -52.36
N ALA A 904 1.33 13.94 -53.37
CA ALA A 904 -0.04 13.47 -53.16
C ALA A 904 -0.06 12.18 -52.33
N GLN A 905 0.80 11.21 -52.68
CA GLN A 905 0.94 9.95 -51.94
C GLN A 905 1.34 10.17 -50.48
N GLN A 906 2.33 11.03 -50.22
CA GLN A 906 2.76 11.35 -48.86
C GLN A 906 1.62 11.97 -48.03
N SER A 907 0.92 12.97 -48.59
CA SER A 907 -0.19 13.64 -47.91
C SER A 907 -1.39 12.71 -47.68
N TYR A 908 -1.71 11.84 -48.63
CA TYR A 908 -2.77 10.83 -48.41
C TYR A 908 -2.37 9.75 -47.40
N GLN A 909 -1.09 9.40 -47.32
CA GLN A 909 -0.60 8.45 -46.33
C GLN A 909 -0.71 9.02 -44.91
N GLU A 910 -0.38 10.30 -44.72
CA GLU A 910 -0.61 11.03 -43.47
C GLU A 910 -2.12 11.11 -43.16
N ALA A 911 -2.95 11.43 -44.14
CA ALA A 911 -4.41 11.53 -43.96
C ALA A 911 -5.04 10.19 -43.53
N ILE A 912 -4.66 9.06 -44.15
CA ILE A 912 -5.14 7.73 -43.77
C ILE A 912 -4.66 7.34 -42.37
N GLN A 913 -3.43 7.70 -41.99
CA GLN A 913 -2.90 7.38 -40.66
C GLN A 913 -3.69 8.08 -39.55
N LEU A 914 -4.15 9.31 -39.79
CA LEU A 914 -4.90 10.12 -38.83
C LEU A 914 -6.42 9.86 -38.86
N ALA A 915 -6.97 9.39 -39.98
CA ALA A 915 -8.40 9.09 -40.11
C ALA A 915 -8.64 7.85 -40.96
N PRO A 916 -8.24 6.65 -40.48
CA PRO A 916 -8.24 5.42 -41.27
C PRO A 916 -9.63 4.91 -41.65
N LEU A 917 -10.68 5.44 -41.00
CA LEU A 917 -12.07 5.05 -41.25
C LEU A 917 -12.85 6.10 -42.04
N ASN A 918 -12.27 7.26 -42.36
CA ASN A 918 -13.00 8.29 -43.11
C ASN A 918 -13.16 7.85 -44.58
N PRO A 919 -14.40 7.71 -45.09
CA PRO A 919 -14.64 7.08 -46.38
C PRO A 919 -14.13 7.94 -47.55
N GLN A 920 -14.11 9.27 -47.42
CA GLN A 920 -13.61 10.17 -48.45
C GLN A 920 -12.09 10.08 -48.59
N ILE A 921 -11.39 10.10 -47.45
CA ILE A 921 -9.92 10.00 -47.39
C ILE A 921 -9.47 8.64 -47.93
N VAL A 922 -10.11 7.57 -47.44
CA VAL A 922 -9.80 6.19 -47.84
C VAL A 922 -10.05 5.99 -49.33
N SER A 923 -11.19 6.44 -49.86
CA SER A 923 -11.52 6.29 -51.28
C SER A 923 -10.51 7.01 -52.18
N ALA A 924 -10.16 8.27 -51.88
CA ALA A 924 -9.22 9.04 -52.69
C ALA A 924 -7.82 8.42 -52.68
N ALA A 925 -7.33 8.04 -51.51
CA ALA A 925 -6.02 7.44 -51.38
C ALA A 925 -5.94 6.05 -52.04
N ALA A 926 -7.00 5.24 -51.93
CA ALA A 926 -7.11 3.96 -52.61
C ALA A 926 -7.17 4.13 -54.15
N GLN A 927 -7.87 5.16 -54.64
CA GLN A 927 -7.90 5.50 -56.07
C GLN A 927 -6.51 5.88 -56.59
N LEU A 928 -5.74 6.70 -55.85
CA LEU A 928 -4.36 7.03 -56.23
C LEU A 928 -3.47 5.78 -56.27
N LYS A 929 -3.52 4.94 -55.23
CA LYS A 929 -2.78 3.66 -55.18
C LYS A 929 -3.15 2.74 -56.34
N ARG A 930 -4.44 2.66 -56.67
CA ARG A 930 -4.95 1.90 -57.82
C ARG A 930 -4.37 2.43 -59.13
N GLN A 931 -4.31 3.75 -59.34
CA GLN A 931 -3.67 4.36 -60.52
C GLN A 931 -2.17 4.03 -60.61
N GLN A 932 -1.49 3.91 -59.47
CA GLN A 932 -0.09 3.48 -59.36
C GLN A 932 0.10 1.95 -59.48
N LYS A 933 -0.95 1.20 -59.84
CA LYS A 933 -0.96 -0.28 -59.93
C LYS A 933 -0.72 -1.01 -58.61
N GLN A 934 -0.97 -0.36 -57.48
CA GLN A 934 -0.91 -0.93 -56.12
C GLN A 934 -2.29 -1.42 -55.65
N SER A 935 -3.01 -2.18 -56.47
CA SER A 935 -4.41 -2.55 -56.20
C SER A 935 -4.59 -3.39 -54.93
N ARG A 936 -3.58 -4.20 -54.53
CA ARG A 936 -3.64 -4.99 -53.28
C ARG A 936 -3.59 -4.09 -52.04
N GLU A 937 -2.63 -3.17 -51.97
CA GLU A 937 -2.54 -2.22 -50.86
C GLU A 937 -3.77 -1.32 -50.78
N ALA A 938 -4.30 -0.88 -51.94
CA ALA A 938 -5.53 -0.10 -52.00
C ALA A 938 -6.73 -0.89 -51.45
N TYR A 939 -6.83 -2.18 -51.80
CA TYR A 939 -7.87 -3.08 -51.31
C TYR A 939 -7.79 -3.26 -49.79
N ASP A 940 -6.58 -3.49 -49.25
CA ASP A 940 -6.37 -3.70 -47.81
C ASP A 940 -6.79 -2.47 -46.98
N VAL A 941 -6.60 -1.26 -47.48
CA VAL A 941 -7.06 -0.03 -46.80
C VAL A 941 -8.59 0.09 -46.87
N VAL A 942 -9.20 -0.17 -48.03
CA VAL A 942 -10.64 -0.05 -48.22
C VAL A 942 -11.41 -1.06 -47.36
N VAL A 943 -10.96 -2.32 -47.30
CA VAL A 943 -11.64 -3.37 -46.51
C VAL A 943 -11.61 -3.10 -45.02
N LYS A 944 -10.63 -2.34 -44.50
CA LYS A 944 -10.60 -1.92 -43.09
C LYS A 944 -11.66 -0.87 -42.77
N ALA A 945 -11.92 0.06 -43.68
CA ALA A 945 -12.89 1.13 -43.48
C ALA A 945 -14.33 0.71 -43.81
N LEU A 946 -14.50 -0.27 -44.71
CA LEU A 946 -15.80 -0.67 -45.24
C LEU A 946 -16.81 -1.13 -44.16
N PRO A 947 -16.45 -1.89 -43.11
CA PRO A 947 -17.42 -2.31 -42.07
C PRO A 947 -18.06 -1.16 -41.29
N TYR A 948 -17.46 0.03 -41.32
CA TYR A 948 -17.96 1.23 -40.65
C TYR A 948 -18.65 2.22 -41.60
N ASN A 949 -18.65 1.92 -42.90
CA ASN A 949 -19.05 2.82 -43.98
C ASN A 949 -19.73 2.05 -45.12
N ASP A 950 -20.48 0.99 -44.81
CA ASP A 950 -21.10 0.13 -45.82
C ASP A 950 -22.35 0.74 -46.45
N ASP A 951 -22.68 1.98 -46.08
CA ASP A 951 -23.66 2.86 -46.68
C ASP A 951 -23.02 3.96 -47.54
N ASN A 952 -21.68 4.04 -47.62
CA ASN A 952 -20.98 5.04 -48.41
C ASN A 952 -20.80 4.58 -49.86
N ALA A 953 -21.56 5.19 -50.78
CA ALA A 953 -21.55 4.83 -52.19
C ALA A 953 -20.17 4.90 -52.85
N GLU A 954 -19.37 5.94 -52.60
CA GLU A 954 -18.06 6.11 -53.23
C GLU A 954 -17.03 5.08 -52.73
N LEU A 955 -17.06 4.75 -51.44
CA LEU A 955 -16.22 3.70 -50.89
C LEU A 955 -16.60 2.32 -51.46
N LEU A 956 -17.90 2.02 -51.57
CA LEU A 956 -18.41 0.79 -52.19
C LEU A 956 -18.02 0.68 -53.66
N LYS A 957 -18.16 1.75 -54.45
CA LYS A 957 -17.70 1.80 -55.86
C LYS A 957 -16.20 1.53 -55.95
N THR A 958 -15.41 2.07 -55.03
CA THR A 958 -13.96 1.85 -54.97
C THR A 958 -13.63 0.40 -54.62
N TYR A 959 -14.32 -0.17 -53.63
CA TYR A 959 -14.20 -1.57 -53.23
C TYR A 959 -14.54 -2.55 -54.37
N ILE A 960 -15.66 -2.34 -55.07
CA ILE A 960 -16.09 -3.17 -56.21
C ILE A 960 -15.03 -3.12 -57.32
N ASN A 961 -14.53 -1.92 -57.63
CA ASN A 961 -13.49 -1.75 -58.64
C ASN A 961 -12.19 -2.47 -58.30
N LEU A 962 -11.73 -2.39 -57.04
CA LEU A 962 -10.53 -3.06 -56.57
C LEU A 962 -10.71 -4.59 -56.53
N SER A 963 -11.89 -5.06 -56.13
CA SER A 963 -12.24 -6.49 -56.17
C SER A 963 -12.14 -7.05 -57.59
N LEU A 964 -12.65 -6.32 -58.58
CA LEU A 964 -12.48 -6.68 -59.99
C LEU A 964 -11.01 -6.66 -60.45
N ASP A 965 -10.22 -5.66 -60.04
CA ASP A 965 -8.78 -5.60 -60.38
C ASP A 965 -7.99 -6.78 -59.81
N LEU A 966 -8.44 -7.33 -58.67
CA LEU A 966 -7.84 -8.49 -57.99
C LEU A 966 -8.50 -9.82 -58.37
N SER A 967 -9.42 -9.84 -59.35
CA SER A 967 -10.18 -11.03 -59.77
C SER A 967 -11.03 -11.67 -58.66
N LEU A 968 -11.44 -10.88 -57.66
CA LEU A 968 -12.31 -11.28 -56.54
C LEU A 968 -13.79 -11.03 -56.91
N ARG A 969 -14.33 -11.87 -57.80
CA ARG A 969 -15.67 -11.66 -58.39
C ARG A 969 -16.80 -11.67 -57.37
N ASP A 970 -16.85 -12.67 -56.48
CA ASP A 970 -17.93 -12.82 -55.50
C ASP A 970 -18.02 -11.61 -54.55
N TYR A 971 -16.86 -11.06 -54.16
CA TYR A 971 -16.76 -9.85 -53.35
C TYR A 971 -17.27 -8.60 -54.08
N ALA A 972 -17.02 -8.51 -55.39
CA ALA A 972 -17.52 -7.42 -56.23
C ALA A 972 -19.05 -7.50 -56.42
N GLU A 973 -19.61 -8.71 -56.59
CA GLU A 973 -21.06 -8.95 -56.68
C GLU A 973 -21.77 -8.61 -55.37
N ASN A 974 -21.23 -9.02 -54.22
CA ASN A 974 -21.77 -8.63 -52.92
C ASN A 974 -21.71 -7.11 -52.70
N GLY A 975 -20.62 -6.46 -53.13
CA GLY A 975 -20.50 -5.00 -53.07
C GLY A 975 -21.56 -4.27 -53.88
N LEU A 976 -21.96 -4.80 -55.05
CA LEU A 976 -23.04 -4.22 -55.88
C LEU A 976 -24.40 -4.28 -55.17
N GLU A 977 -24.68 -5.37 -54.45
CA GLU A 977 -25.93 -5.48 -53.69
C GLU A 977 -26.03 -4.37 -52.64
N LYS A 978 -24.95 -4.14 -51.88
CA LYS A 978 -24.87 -3.03 -50.92
C LYS A 978 -24.94 -1.66 -51.58
N LEU A 979 -24.23 -1.47 -52.71
CA LEU A 979 -24.23 -0.20 -53.44
C LEU A 979 -25.64 0.20 -53.90
N ARG A 980 -26.48 -0.78 -54.26
CA ARG A 980 -27.87 -0.54 -54.67
C ARG A 980 -28.69 0.17 -53.58
N ALA A 981 -28.41 -0.12 -52.31
CA ALA A 981 -29.06 0.53 -51.17
C ALA A 981 -28.40 1.87 -50.80
N ALA A 982 -27.11 2.02 -51.09
CA ALA A 982 -26.29 3.17 -50.69
C ALA A 982 -26.33 4.36 -51.66
N THR A 983 -26.85 4.21 -52.89
CA THR A 983 -26.89 5.29 -53.89
C THR A 983 -28.25 5.44 -54.58
N THR A 984 -28.41 6.53 -55.34
CA THR A 984 -29.61 6.77 -56.13
C THR A 984 -29.76 5.76 -57.27
N PRO A 985 -31.00 5.42 -57.69
CA PRO A 985 -31.21 4.48 -58.80
C PRO A 985 -30.47 4.89 -60.08
N THR A 986 -30.39 6.19 -60.37
CA THR A 986 -29.69 6.73 -61.54
C THR A 986 -28.19 6.49 -61.48
N ASP A 987 -27.56 6.79 -60.33
CA ASP A 987 -26.12 6.59 -60.12
C ASP A 987 -25.76 5.10 -60.08
N TYR A 988 -26.62 4.26 -59.49
CA TYR A 988 -26.43 2.81 -59.49
C TYR A 988 -26.40 2.24 -60.92
N GLN A 989 -27.34 2.63 -61.78
CA GLN A 989 -27.40 2.16 -63.17
C GLN A 989 -26.18 2.62 -63.98
N ALA A 990 -25.72 3.85 -63.77
CA ALA A 990 -24.51 4.37 -64.41
C ALA A 990 -23.28 3.55 -64.00
N PHE A 991 -23.14 3.24 -62.71
CA PHE A 991 -22.05 2.41 -62.22
C PHE A 991 -22.14 0.95 -62.69
N LEU A 992 -23.34 0.35 -62.71
CA LEU A 992 -23.57 -1.02 -63.15
C LEU A 992 -23.12 -1.25 -64.60
N THR A 993 -23.35 -0.28 -65.48
CA THR A 993 -22.86 -0.32 -66.87
C THR A 993 -21.34 -0.42 -66.92
N THR A 994 -20.66 0.43 -66.14
CA THR A 994 -19.18 0.45 -66.05
C THR A 994 -18.64 -0.88 -65.47
N TYR A 995 -19.34 -1.44 -64.48
CA TYR A 995 -19.01 -2.75 -63.90
C TYR A 995 -19.09 -3.88 -64.94
N GLN A 996 -20.16 -3.94 -65.72
CA GLN A 996 -20.37 -4.99 -66.73
C GLN A 996 -19.32 -4.94 -67.85
N GLU A 997 -18.99 -3.74 -68.32
CA GLU A 997 -17.92 -3.55 -69.32
C GLU A 997 -16.57 -4.06 -68.80
N LYS A 998 -16.24 -3.75 -67.55
CA LYS A 998 -14.99 -4.17 -66.92
C LYS A 998 -14.95 -5.68 -66.69
N LEU A 999 -16.05 -6.28 -66.24
CA LEU A 999 -16.18 -7.73 -66.07
C LEU A 999 -15.99 -8.47 -67.40
N ALA A 1000 -16.62 -8.00 -68.48
CA ALA A 1000 -16.47 -8.58 -69.81
C ALA A 1000 -15.02 -8.49 -70.33
N SER A 1001 -14.32 -7.39 -70.04
CA SER A 1001 -12.88 -7.24 -70.37
C SER A 1001 -12.01 -8.27 -69.62
N ILE A 1002 -12.28 -8.49 -68.33
CA ILE A 1002 -11.58 -9.49 -67.51
C ILE A 1002 -11.87 -10.91 -68.02
N GLU A 1003 -13.12 -11.23 -68.36
CA GLU A 1003 -13.49 -12.55 -68.91
C GLU A 1003 -12.84 -12.81 -70.29
N ASN A 1004 -12.82 -11.80 -71.17
CA ASN A 1004 -12.16 -11.89 -72.48
C ASN A 1004 -10.64 -12.08 -72.36
N SER A 1005 -9.99 -11.42 -71.41
CA SER A 1005 -8.55 -11.60 -71.15
C SER A 1005 -8.24 -12.98 -70.54
N ARG A 1006 -9.12 -13.51 -69.67
CA ARG A 1006 -9.02 -14.88 -69.15
C ARG A 1006 -9.19 -15.93 -70.26
N GLN A 1007 -10.14 -15.76 -71.17
CA GLN A 1007 -10.36 -16.66 -72.31
C GLN A 1007 -9.14 -16.67 -73.26
N LYS A 1008 -8.50 -15.52 -73.50
CA LYS A 1008 -7.25 -15.42 -74.28
C LYS A 1008 -6.03 -16.04 -73.61
N PHE A 1009 -6.05 -16.26 -72.30
CA PHE A 1009 -4.97 -16.91 -71.55
C PHE A 1009 -5.18 -18.43 -71.43
N LEU A 1010 -6.43 -18.91 -71.62
CA LEU A 1010 -6.81 -20.32 -71.62
C LEU A 1010 -6.77 -20.96 -73.02
N GLN A 1011 -6.67 -20.15 -74.08
CA GLN A 1011 -6.33 -20.55 -75.45
C GLN A 1011 -4.82 -20.48 -75.65
#